data_AF-R6DK21-F1
#
_entry.id   AF-R6DK21-F1
#
_cell.length_a   1.000
_cell.length_b   1.000
_cell.length_c   1.000
_cell.angle_alpha   90.00
_cell.angle_beta   90.00
_cell.angle_gamma   90.00
#
_symmetry.space_group_name_H-M   'P 1'
#
loop_
_entity.id
_entity.type
_entity.pdbx_description
1 polymer ?
#
loop_
_entity_poly.entity_id
_entity_poly.type
_entity_poly.pdbx_seq_one_letter_code
_entity_poly.pdbx_strand_id
1 'polypeptide(L)'
;MAVFKCKMCGGTIEFNQGDTVGVCDSCGTKQSLPVGLDDEKRANLYDRANHFRRNNEYDKAMSIYEQILNEDSKDAEAYWSIILCRYGIEYVEDPTTHTRVPTINRVQFSSVVSDKDYKSALKYGTVEQKEIYKAEARKIDKIQKGILEISSKEEPFDIFICYKETDNSGRRTPDSVLANDLYHQLTQEGYKVFFSRITLEDKLGQEYEPYIFAALNSAKVMVVLGTKPEYFNAVWVRNEWSRYLTLIKNGEKKMLIPAYKDMDPYDLPEEFSHLQAQDMSKLGFMQDLIRGINKIITKDEPKETIKETVVVNANNSNVVPLLERVSIFLEDGKWNDANIYCEKVLDIDPKNAQAYLGKLMAELRVKSRKQLADCAQPFDNFDNYGKVIRFGDEKLENEIRGYISHIKERNENNRLTDAYTNAINAMNSAKTEADFKAAARAFQSISDFKDSKEKAKECLEKAEAARKDAILADGREKMYVESISSYEGAIKLFESVSGWRDANKQIAVCKQKIEQLKIKEEEDRLEAERRTEKRRIEKEKTKKKYIRIAKIGGPILAVVIVFIIILNTVIIPKQEYSLLVAQYGKESADKLVKIDVGDTYTFGTYEQDNNFSNGKEAIEWIVLAKDGNELLLISDKALDCQPYNKSWGDVTWETCSLRKWLNQDFLDVAFSDSEKDKISTVAVPATNNQKYHTNAGNSTRDKVFILNIDEAKKYFETDESRRCAPTDYAVSQGASMDNFYTTYGQEATTCWLLRSPGESQEKATSVTFAGSIAFSGNSGVSDDGVRPAIWISL
;
A
#
# COMPACT_ATOMS: atom_id res chain seq x y z
N MET A 1 45.44 -21.15 7.09
CA MET A 1 44.85 -20.14 6.18
C MET A 1 44.64 -18.89 7.00
N ALA A 2 45.07 -17.74 6.47
CA ALA A 2 44.84 -16.47 7.13
C ALA A 2 43.43 -15.97 6.77
N VAL A 3 42.88 -15.10 7.61
CA VAL A 3 41.53 -14.55 7.45
C VAL A 3 41.63 -13.03 7.31
N PHE A 4 40.97 -12.48 6.31
CA PHE A 4 40.87 -11.04 6.08
C PHE A 4 39.41 -10.62 5.88
N LYS A 5 39.05 -9.40 6.27
CA LYS A 5 37.66 -8.93 6.11
C LYS A 5 37.47 -8.34 4.72
N CYS A 6 36.42 -8.81 4.04
CA CYS A 6 36.04 -8.31 2.73
C CYS A 6 35.81 -6.80 2.76
N LYS A 7 36.50 -6.08 1.85
CA LYS A 7 36.36 -4.63 1.78
C LYS A 7 34.94 -4.22 1.39
N MET A 8 34.22 -5.04 0.62
CA MET A 8 32.88 -4.73 0.11
C MET A 8 31.74 -5.03 1.10
N CYS A 9 31.71 -6.22 1.72
CA CYS A 9 30.59 -6.64 2.59
C CYS A 9 30.98 -6.88 4.06
N GLY A 10 32.26 -6.90 4.40
CA GLY A 10 32.74 -7.24 5.76
C GLY A 10 32.73 -8.74 6.09
N GLY A 11 32.34 -9.59 5.14
CA GLY A 11 32.44 -11.05 5.24
C GLY A 11 33.89 -11.56 5.33
N THR A 12 34.04 -12.85 5.58
CA THR A 12 35.36 -13.49 5.69
C THR A 12 35.94 -13.80 4.29
N ILE A 13 37.25 -13.66 4.17
CA ILE A 13 38.06 -14.13 3.04
C ILE A 13 39.16 -15.02 3.61
N GLU A 14 39.15 -16.29 3.22
CA GLU A 14 40.26 -17.21 3.48
C GLU A 14 41.28 -17.13 2.34
N PHE A 15 42.56 -16.99 2.68
CA PHE A 15 43.65 -16.90 1.71
C PHE A 15 44.93 -17.57 2.20
N ASN A 16 45.82 -17.92 1.26
CA ASN A 16 47.15 -18.42 1.55
C ASN A 16 48.15 -17.26 1.66
N GLN A 17 49.20 -17.44 2.45
CA GLN A 17 50.23 -16.41 2.58
C GLN A 17 50.88 -16.10 1.22
N GLY A 18 50.91 -14.82 0.87
CA GLY A 18 51.38 -14.34 -0.44
C GLY A 18 50.29 -14.17 -1.51
N ASP A 19 49.05 -14.62 -1.26
CA ASP A 19 47.93 -14.36 -2.17
C ASP A 19 47.62 -12.86 -2.22
N THR A 20 47.48 -12.32 -3.43
CA THR A 20 47.16 -10.91 -3.66
C THR A 20 45.72 -10.69 -4.15
N VAL A 21 44.94 -11.77 -4.19
CA VAL A 21 43.53 -11.81 -4.61
C VAL A 21 42.82 -12.89 -3.80
N GLY A 22 41.59 -12.62 -3.38
CA GLY A 22 40.74 -13.58 -2.65
C GLY A 22 39.28 -13.51 -3.08
N VAL A 23 38.50 -14.52 -2.71
CA VAL A 23 37.05 -14.57 -2.93
C VAL A 23 36.36 -14.54 -1.56
N CYS A 24 35.37 -13.67 -1.40
CA CYS A 24 34.63 -13.60 -0.14
C CYS A 24 33.59 -14.70 -0.03
N ASP A 25 33.58 -15.38 1.11
CA ASP A 25 32.63 -16.49 1.38
C ASP A 25 31.20 -15.99 1.53
N SER A 26 31.02 -14.73 1.93
CA SER A 26 29.69 -14.15 2.17
C SER A 26 29.04 -13.58 0.91
N CYS A 27 29.78 -12.83 0.08
CA CYS A 27 29.21 -12.18 -1.12
C CYS A 27 29.74 -12.74 -2.45
N GLY A 28 30.55 -13.80 -2.43
CA GLY A 28 31.13 -14.44 -3.62
C GLY A 28 32.04 -13.56 -4.46
N THR A 29 32.35 -12.34 -4.02
CA THR A 29 33.04 -11.36 -4.86
C THR A 29 34.56 -11.57 -4.80
N LYS A 30 35.16 -11.75 -5.99
CA LYS A 30 36.61 -11.77 -6.17
C LYS A 30 37.17 -10.34 -6.05
N GLN A 31 38.13 -10.15 -5.17
CA GLN A 31 38.71 -8.83 -4.86
C GLN A 31 40.22 -8.91 -4.63
N SER A 32 40.90 -7.77 -4.78
CA SER A 32 42.32 -7.64 -4.43
C SER A 32 42.53 -7.68 -2.92
N LEU A 33 43.68 -8.20 -2.49
CA LEU A 33 44.13 -8.24 -1.10
C LEU A 33 45.40 -7.39 -0.96
N PRO A 34 45.59 -6.69 0.18
CA PRO A 34 46.86 -6.05 0.50
C PRO A 34 48.03 -7.05 0.49
N VAL A 35 49.22 -6.59 0.11
CA VAL A 35 50.44 -7.37 0.26
C VAL A 35 50.92 -7.27 1.71
N GLY A 36 51.43 -8.38 2.26
CA GLY A 36 52.01 -8.39 3.62
C GLY A 36 51.00 -8.46 4.75
N LEU A 37 49.87 -9.14 4.55
CA LEU A 37 48.86 -9.40 5.60
C LEU A 37 49.35 -10.32 6.74
N ASP A 38 50.58 -10.80 6.68
CA ASP A 38 51.23 -11.53 7.78
C ASP A 38 51.57 -10.62 8.97
N ASP A 39 51.66 -9.31 8.74
CA ASP A 39 51.80 -8.31 9.80
C ASP A 39 50.42 -7.96 10.40
N GLU A 40 50.20 -8.40 11.64
CA GLU A 40 48.96 -8.16 12.39
C GLU A 40 48.62 -6.67 12.51
N LYS A 41 49.63 -5.79 12.65
CA LYS A 41 49.41 -4.34 12.70
C LYS A 41 48.84 -3.84 11.38
N ARG A 42 49.39 -4.30 10.25
CA ARG A 42 48.96 -3.91 8.91
C ARG A 42 47.57 -4.42 8.59
N ALA A 43 47.29 -5.69 8.90
CA ALA A 43 45.96 -6.29 8.75
C ALA A 43 44.89 -5.49 9.53
N ASN A 44 45.19 -5.13 10.78
CA ASN A 44 44.29 -4.33 11.63
C ASN A 44 44.04 -2.91 11.07
N LEU A 45 45.06 -2.25 10.50
CA LEU A 45 44.88 -0.93 9.85
C LEU A 45 43.91 -1.03 8.67
N TYR A 46 44.07 -2.05 7.83
CA TYR A 46 43.19 -2.29 6.69
C TYR A 46 41.76 -2.63 7.12
N ASP A 47 41.56 -3.50 8.10
CA ASP A 47 40.24 -3.85 8.61
C ASP A 47 39.50 -2.63 9.17
N ARG A 48 40.22 -1.78 9.91
CA ARG A 48 39.69 -0.52 10.44
C ARG A 48 39.35 0.49 9.33
N ALA A 49 40.24 0.67 8.34
CA ALA A 49 39.98 1.55 7.21
C ALA A 49 38.79 1.07 6.36
N ASN A 50 38.73 -0.22 6.07
CA ASN A 50 37.63 -0.86 5.35
C ASN A 50 36.31 -0.75 6.13
N HIS A 51 36.34 -0.81 7.46
CA HIS A 51 35.16 -0.59 8.31
C HIS A 51 34.61 0.84 8.15
N PHE A 52 35.45 1.86 8.27
CA PHE A 52 35.03 3.24 8.02
C PHE A 52 34.49 3.44 6.61
N ARG A 53 35.11 2.83 5.61
CA ARG A 53 34.64 2.90 4.21
C ARG A 53 33.26 2.29 4.02
N ARG A 54 32.97 1.13 4.63
CA ARG A 54 31.65 0.49 4.58
C ARG A 54 30.57 1.28 5.32
N ASN A 55 30.95 2.11 6.28
CA ASN A 55 30.04 3.04 6.97
C ASN A 55 29.97 4.43 6.29
N ASN A 56 30.52 4.56 5.07
CA ASN A 56 30.56 5.79 4.29
C ASN A 56 31.35 6.95 4.95
N GLU A 57 32.23 6.64 5.92
CA GLU A 57 33.16 7.57 6.58
C GLU A 57 34.49 7.66 5.81
N TYR A 58 34.41 8.08 4.54
CA TYR A 58 35.53 8.00 3.59
C TYR A 58 36.77 8.80 4.01
N ASP A 59 36.61 9.95 4.66
CA ASP A 59 37.76 10.80 5.06
C ASP A 59 38.58 10.15 6.17
N LYS A 60 37.91 9.50 7.15
CA LYS A 60 38.58 8.70 8.19
C LYS A 60 39.27 7.46 7.62
N ALA A 61 38.64 6.82 6.63
CA ALA A 61 39.25 5.69 5.93
C ALA A 61 40.50 6.14 5.15
N MET A 62 40.41 7.27 4.44
CA MET A 62 41.51 7.83 3.66
C MET A 62 42.72 8.17 4.52
N SER A 63 42.53 8.78 5.70
CA SER A 63 43.65 9.09 6.60
C SER A 63 44.41 7.84 7.07
N ILE A 64 43.71 6.71 7.22
CA ILE A 64 44.34 5.43 7.59
C ILE A 64 45.09 4.83 6.40
N TYR A 65 44.55 4.89 5.18
CA TYR A 65 45.28 4.44 3.99
C TYR A 65 46.51 5.31 3.71
N GLU A 66 46.44 6.62 3.95
CA GLU A 66 47.60 7.51 3.88
C GLU A 66 48.64 7.17 4.95
N GLN A 67 48.22 6.79 6.17
CA GLN A 67 49.13 6.26 7.18
C GLN A 67 49.83 4.98 6.69
N ILE A 68 49.10 4.06 6.05
CA ILE A 68 49.68 2.86 5.44
C ILE A 68 50.72 3.23 4.38
N LEU A 69 50.43 4.24 3.54
CA LEU A 69 51.38 4.71 2.52
C LEU A 69 52.60 5.44 3.11
N ASN A 70 52.46 6.08 4.27
CA ASN A 70 53.60 6.65 4.99
C ASN A 70 54.54 5.58 5.52
N GLU A 71 54.01 4.41 5.91
CA GLU A 71 54.79 3.24 6.31
C GLU A 71 55.33 2.46 5.09
N ASP A 72 54.55 2.36 4.01
CA ASP A 72 54.91 1.69 2.75
C ASP A 72 54.36 2.44 1.53
N SER A 73 55.19 3.31 0.95
CA SER A 73 54.85 4.12 -0.23
C SER A 73 54.60 3.33 -1.52
N LYS A 74 54.81 2.01 -1.51
CA LYS A 74 54.59 1.10 -2.65
C LYS A 74 53.35 0.22 -2.48
N ASP A 75 52.51 0.45 -1.47
CA ASP A 75 51.28 -0.34 -1.31
C ASP A 75 50.23 0.02 -2.39
N ALA A 76 50.01 -0.91 -3.32
CA ALA A 76 49.05 -0.77 -4.39
C ALA A 76 47.58 -0.77 -3.92
N GLU A 77 47.24 -1.56 -2.89
CA GLU A 77 45.87 -1.65 -2.37
C GLU A 77 45.50 -0.39 -1.58
N ALA A 78 46.47 0.24 -0.90
CA ALA A 78 46.26 1.52 -0.22
C ALA A 78 45.96 2.63 -1.25
N TYR A 79 46.73 2.73 -2.33
CA TYR A 79 46.41 3.67 -3.42
C TYR A 79 45.04 3.39 -4.04
N TRP A 80 44.70 2.13 -4.31
CA TRP A 80 43.38 1.77 -4.84
C TRP A 80 42.25 2.16 -3.87
N SER A 81 42.44 1.89 -2.58
CA SER A 81 41.44 2.19 -1.55
C SER A 81 41.25 3.70 -1.33
N ILE A 82 42.30 4.50 -1.48
CA ILE A 82 42.20 5.98 -1.47
C ILE A 82 41.31 6.45 -2.61
N ILE A 83 41.41 5.87 -3.81
CA ILE A 83 40.53 6.21 -4.93
C ILE A 83 39.09 5.86 -4.59
N LEU A 84 38.84 4.66 -4.05
CA LEU A 84 37.50 4.26 -3.63
C LEU A 84 36.91 5.26 -2.61
N CYS A 85 37.71 5.77 -1.66
CA CYS A 85 37.27 6.80 -0.73
C CYS A 85 37.08 8.17 -1.41
N ARG A 86 37.97 8.56 -2.32
CA ARG A 86 37.96 9.86 -3.02
C ARG A 86 36.72 10.02 -3.89
N TYR A 87 36.30 8.96 -4.56
CA TYR A 87 35.08 8.90 -5.36
C TYR A 87 33.85 8.44 -4.56
N GLY A 88 34.00 8.17 -3.25
CA GLY A 88 32.89 7.75 -2.39
C GLY A 88 32.21 6.48 -2.89
N ILE A 89 33.00 5.46 -3.22
CA ILE A 89 32.50 4.22 -3.80
C ILE A 89 31.91 3.34 -2.72
N GLU A 90 30.61 3.09 -2.84
CA GLU A 90 29.85 2.14 -2.03
C GLU A 90 29.49 0.91 -2.85
N TYR A 91 29.57 -0.27 -2.26
CA TYR A 91 29.25 -1.52 -2.96
C TYR A 91 27.90 -2.06 -2.47
N VAL A 92 26.85 -1.71 -3.21
CA VAL A 92 25.47 -2.11 -2.92
C VAL A 92 25.23 -3.50 -3.49
N GLU A 93 24.45 -4.31 -2.77
CA GLU A 93 24.05 -5.63 -3.26
C GLU A 93 22.93 -5.49 -4.28
N ASP A 94 23.13 -6.10 -5.45
CA ASP A 94 22.08 -6.25 -6.45
C ASP A 94 21.09 -7.33 -5.98
N PRO A 95 19.79 -7.01 -5.79
CA PRO A 95 18.79 -7.96 -5.31
C PRO A 95 18.58 -9.18 -6.22
N THR A 96 18.94 -9.07 -7.50
CA THR A 96 18.74 -10.12 -8.50
C THR A 96 19.96 -11.01 -8.62
N THR A 97 21.14 -10.39 -8.66
CA THR A 97 22.40 -11.13 -8.92
C THR A 97 23.16 -11.48 -7.64
N HIS A 98 22.78 -10.92 -6.49
CA HIS A 98 23.52 -10.95 -5.21
C HIS A 98 24.97 -10.47 -5.33
N THR A 99 25.34 -9.86 -6.46
CA THR A 99 26.68 -9.32 -6.67
C THR A 99 26.78 -7.91 -6.10
N ARG A 100 28.00 -7.55 -5.70
CA ARG A 100 28.30 -6.22 -5.17
C ARG A 100 28.62 -5.26 -6.31
N VAL A 101 27.72 -4.30 -6.54
CA VAL A 101 27.80 -3.32 -7.62
C VAL A 101 28.29 -1.98 -7.05
N PRO A 102 29.32 -1.34 -7.65
CA PRO A 102 29.79 -0.04 -7.18
C PRO A 102 28.76 1.06 -7.49
N THR A 103 28.57 1.97 -6.55
CA THR A 103 27.79 3.21 -6.65
C THR A 103 28.69 4.37 -6.25
N ILE A 104 28.52 5.55 -6.85
CA ILE A 104 29.39 6.71 -6.63
C ILE A 104 28.63 7.75 -5.79
N ASN A 105 29.15 8.09 -4.61
CA ASN A 105 28.56 9.07 -3.69
C ASN A 105 29.37 10.40 -3.63
N ARG A 106 30.52 10.47 -4.34
CA ARG A 106 31.36 11.67 -4.45
C ARG A 106 31.86 11.85 -5.88
N VAL A 107 30.95 12.13 -6.82
CA VAL A 107 31.30 12.35 -8.24
C VAL A 107 32.24 13.54 -8.40
N GLN A 108 33.15 13.41 -9.36
CA GLN A 108 34.13 14.42 -9.78
C GLN A 108 34.13 14.55 -11.31
N PHE A 109 34.66 15.65 -11.83
CA PHE A 109 34.84 15.81 -13.28
C PHE A 109 36.00 14.97 -13.82
N SER A 110 37.07 14.78 -13.04
CA SER A 110 38.21 13.96 -13.46
C SER A 110 37.85 12.48 -13.46
N SER A 111 38.17 11.79 -14.55
CA SER A 111 37.93 10.34 -14.64
C SER A 111 38.80 9.58 -13.64
N VAL A 112 38.24 8.54 -13.01
CA VAL A 112 38.95 7.63 -12.10
C VAL A 112 40.21 7.03 -12.74
N VAL A 113 40.20 6.77 -14.05
CA VAL A 113 41.37 6.19 -14.75
C VAL A 113 42.48 7.21 -15.03
N SER A 114 42.19 8.50 -14.88
CA SER A 114 43.18 9.58 -15.04
C SER A 114 43.90 9.94 -13.74
N ASP A 115 43.37 9.47 -12.61
CA ASP A 115 43.85 9.78 -11.26
C ASP A 115 45.31 9.35 -11.04
N LYS A 116 46.06 10.15 -10.28
CA LYS A 116 47.46 9.87 -9.94
C LYS A 116 47.59 8.60 -9.09
N ASP A 117 46.65 8.39 -8.16
CA ASP A 117 46.68 7.27 -7.23
C ASP A 117 46.29 5.98 -7.98
N TYR A 118 45.44 6.07 -9.01
CA TYR A 118 45.14 4.95 -9.91
C TYR A 118 46.39 4.49 -10.67
N LYS A 119 47.17 5.45 -11.19
CA LYS A 119 48.44 5.15 -11.85
C LYS A 119 49.44 4.51 -10.88
N SER A 120 49.48 4.96 -9.62
CA SER A 120 50.31 4.35 -8.57
C SER A 120 49.86 2.93 -8.23
N ALA A 121 48.56 2.68 -8.09
CA ALA A 121 48.02 1.33 -7.86
C ALA A 121 48.40 0.36 -9.00
N LEU A 122 48.32 0.80 -10.26
CA LEU A 122 48.76 0.00 -11.40
C LEU A 122 50.27 -0.15 -11.51
N LYS A 123 51.05 0.83 -11.04
CA LYS A 123 52.51 0.78 -11.03
C LYS A 123 53.00 -0.29 -10.05
N TYR A 124 52.46 -0.30 -8.84
CA TYR A 124 52.93 -1.16 -7.75
C TYR A 124 52.19 -2.49 -7.58
N GLY A 125 50.99 -2.64 -8.16
CA GLY A 125 50.22 -3.89 -8.01
C GLY A 125 50.85 -5.10 -8.70
N THR A 126 50.43 -6.30 -8.29
CA THR A 126 50.73 -7.56 -8.99
C THR A 126 49.95 -7.68 -10.30
N VAL A 127 50.24 -8.69 -11.12
CA VAL A 127 49.50 -8.92 -12.37
C VAL A 127 48.01 -9.16 -12.07
N GLU A 128 47.74 -9.94 -11.03
CA GLU A 128 46.40 -10.32 -10.60
C GLU A 128 45.62 -9.13 -10.02
N GLN A 129 46.26 -8.31 -9.18
CA GLN A 129 45.65 -7.09 -8.64
C GLN A 129 45.33 -6.07 -9.75
N LYS A 130 46.24 -5.86 -10.71
CA LYS A 130 46.02 -4.92 -11.82
C LYS A 130 44.80 -5.25 -12.64
N GLU A 131 44.53 -6.53 -12.88
CA GLU A 131 43.32 -6.94 -13.62
C GLU A 131 42.04 -6.57 -12.85
N ILE A 132 42.04 -6.72 -11.52
CA ILE A 132 40.92 -6.31 -10.67
C ILE A 132 40.76 -4.78 -10.68
N TYR A 133 41.84 -4.02 -10.45
CA TYR A 133 41.79 -2.56 -10.46
C TYR A 133 41.29 -2.00 -11.79
N LYS A 134 41.77 -2.54 -12.92
CA LYS A 134 41.28 -2.12 -14.25
C LYS A 134 39.80 -2.45 -14.43
N ALA A 135 39.36 -3.64 -14.01
CA ALA A 135 37.97 -4.05 -14.15
C ALA A 135 37.03 -3.19 -13.31
N GLU A 136 37.39 -2.92 -12.05
CA GLU A 136 36.62 -2.04 -11.17
C GLU A 136 36.65 -0.59 -11.66
N ALA A 137 37.82 -0.05 -12.03
CA ALA A 137 37.95 1.31 -12.55
C ALA A 137 37.13 1.53 -13.82
N ARG A 138 37.06 0.56 -14.74
CA ARG A 138 36.20 0.63 -15.94
C ARG A 138 34.72 0.70 -15.59
N LYS A 139 34.28 -0.05 -14.56
CA LYS A 139 32.89 0.00 -14.10
C LYS A 139 32.57 1.36 -13.48
N ILE A 140 33.45 1.86 -12.61
CA ILE A 140 33.31 3.17 -11.96
C ILE A 140 33.31 4.29 -13.02
N ASP A 141 34.25 4.28 -13.97
CA ASP A 141 34.33 5.27 -15.05
C ASP A 141 33.06 5.31 -15.91
N LYS A 142 32.46 4.15 -16.20
CA LYS A 142 31.19 4.06 -16.92
C LYS A 142 30.03 4.71 -16.14
N ILE A 143 29.93 4.42 -14.84
CA ILE A 143 28.90 5.00 -13.96
C ILE A 143 29.11 6.52 -13.87
N GLN A 144 30.35 6.96 -13.64
CA GLN A 144 30.71 8.37 -13.57
C GLN A 144 30.30 9.14 -14.82
N LYS A 145 30.57 8.60 -16.01
CA LYS A 145 30.15 9.21 -17.28
C LYS A 145 28.64 9.34 -17.39
N GLY A 146 27.88 8.32 -16.98
CA GLY A 146 26.41 8.39 -16.95
C GLY A 146 25.91 9.48 -16.00
N ILE A 147 26.52 9.60 -14.82
CA ILE A 147 26.17 10.65 -13.86
C ILE A 147 26.46 12.05 -14.43
N LEU A 148 27.63 12.26 -15.02
CA LEU A 148 28.00 13.54 -15.64
C LEU A 148 27.09 13.90 -16.81
N GLU A 149 26.66 12.92 -17.61
CA GLU A 149 25.72 13.15 -18.71
C GLU A 149 24.36 13.63 -18.20
N ILE A 150 23.81 12.99 -17.17
CA ILE A 150 22.54 13.40 -16.56
C ILE A 150 22.69 14.79 -15.93
N SER A 151 23.75 15.00 -15.13
CA SER A 151 24.01 16.29 -14.49
C SER A 151 24.16 17.43 -15.49
N SER A 152 24.70 17.18 -16.69
CA SER A 152 24.86 18.21 -17.72
C SER A 152 23.53 18.67 -18.35
N LYS A 153 22.47 17.87 -18.22
CA LYS A 153 21.12 18.19 -18.73
C LYS A 153 20.26 18.93 -17.70
N GLU A 154 20.68 18.95 -16.44
CA GLU A 154 19.99 19.66 -15.37
C GLU A 154 20.25 21.17 -15.47
N GLU A 155 19.19 21.98 -15.42
CA GLU A 155 19.37 23.44 -15.39
C GLU A 155 19.97 23.87 -14.03
N PRO A 156 20.84 24.89 -14.02
CA PRO A 156 21.62 25.25 -12.85
C PRO A 156 20.76 25.71 -11.67
N PHE A 157 21.12 25.24 -10.47
CA PHE A 157 20.53 25.68 -9.22
C PHE A 157 21.20 26.96 -8.74
N ASP A 158 20.44 27.82 -8.07
CA ASP A 158 20.96 29.03 -7.43
C ASP A 158 21.41 28.74 -6.00
N ILE A 159 20.62 27.92 -5.29
CA ILE A 159 20.75 27.70 -3.85
C ILE A 159 20.67 26.20 -3.55
N PHE A 160 21.52 25.73 -2.64
CA PHE A 160 21.50 24.37 -2.10
C PHE A 160 21.08 24.40 -0.63
N ILE A 161 20.04 23.65 -0.25
CA ILE A 161 19.66 23.49 1.16
C ILE A 161 20.20 22.15 1.66
N CYS A 162 21.16 22.20 2.59
CA CYS A 162 21.80 21.05 3.22
C CYS A 162 21.27 20.89 4.65
N TYR A 163 20.72 19.73 4.98
CA TYR A 163 20.04 19.49 6.27
C TYR A 163 19.85 17.99 6.51
N LYS A 164 19.56 17.59 7.76
CA LYS A 164 19.26 16.18 8.06
C LYS A 164 17.78 15.88 7.82
N GLU A 165 17.43 14.99 6.89
CA GLU A 165 16.01 14.66 6.61
C GLU A 165 15.33 13.87 7.74
N THR A 166 15.89 12.73 8.14
CA THR A 166 15.33 11.82 9.15
C THR A 166 16.21 11.63 10.38
N ASP A 167 15.63 11.32 11.53
CA ASP A 167 16.34 10.86 12.72
C ASP A 167 16.64 9.35 12.68
N ASN A 168 17.25 8.82 13.74
CA ASN A 168 17.59 7.39 13.86
C ASN A 168 16.36 6.46 13.91
N SER A 169 15.16 7.00 14.12
CA SER A 169 13.89 6.25 14.09
C SER A 169 13.18 6.37 12.73
N GLY A 170 13.79 7.03 11.74
CA GLY A 170 13.20 7.28 10.42
C GLY A 170 12.17 8.40 10.40
N ARG A 171 12.00 9.17 11.48
CA ARG A 171 11.04 10.29 11.54
C ARG A 171 11.69 11.57 11.04
N ARG A 172 10.89 12.50 10.49
CA ARG A 172 11.39 13.81 10.04
C ARG A 172 12.01 14.58 11.21
N THR A 173 13.16 15.19 10.97
CA THR A 173 13.81 16.07 11.93
C THR A 173 13.18 17.48 11.93
N PRO A 174 13.43 18.29 12.97
CA PRO A 174 13.15 19.72 12.93
C PRO A 174 13.84 20.45 11.76
N ASP A 175 15.06 20.01 11.40
CA ASP A 175 15.81 20.58 10.27
C ASP A 175 15.04 20.44 8.96
N SER A 176 14.38 19.29 8.74
CA SER A 176 13.56 19.04 7.55
C SER A 176 12.36 19.99 7.47
N VAL A 177 11.78 20.39 8.60
CA VAL A 177 10.67 21.35 8.63
C VAL A 177 11.18 22.75 8.29
N LEU A 178 12.28 23.18 8.91
CA LEU A 178 12.89 24.49 8.63
C LEU A 178 13.38 24.60 7.18
N ALA A 179 13.96 23.52 6.64
CA ALA A 179 14.40 23.44 5.25
C ALA A 179 13.22 23.58 4.27
N ASN A 180 12.07 22.98 4.61
CA ASN A 180 10.85 23.11 3.81
C ASN A 180 10.33 24.56 3.78
N ASP A 181 10.31 25.22 4.94
CA ASP A 181 9.86 26.62 5.04
C ASP A 181 10.81 27.56 4.28
N LEU A 182 12.12 27.32 4.36
CA LEU A 182 13.13 28.05 3.60
C LEU A 182 13.00 27.84 2.09
N TYR A 183 12.78 26.60 1.67
CA TYR A 183 12.57 26.26 0.26
C TYR A 183 11.42 27.08 -0.33
N HIS A 184 10.25 27.07 0.29
CA HIS A 184 9.09 27.79 -0.24
C HIS A 184 9.31 29.30 -0.32
N GLN A 185 9.97 29.90 0.68
CA GLN A 185 10.25 31.34 0.64
C GLN A 185 11.26 31.70 -0.45
N LEU A 186 12.32 30.92 -0.64
CA LEU A 186 13.29 31.15 -1.70
C LEU A 186 12.71 30.92 -3.10
N THR A 187 11.85 29.92 -3.27
CA THR A 187 11.14 29.68 -4.53
C THR A 187 10.12 30.77 -4.83
N GLN A 188 9.46 31.35 -3.82
CA GLN A 188 8.57 32.52 -3.99
C GLN A 188 9.33 33.77 -4.48
N GLU A 189 10.60 33.91 -4.10
CA GLU A 189 11.50 34.96 -4.62
C GLU A 189 12.05 34.65 -6.03
N GLY A 190 11.70 33.50 -6.60
CA GLY A 190 12.05 33.09 -7.97
C GLY A 190 13.36 32.32 -8.12
N TYR A 191 13.99 31.87 -7.02
CA TYR A 191 15.22 31.09 -7.08
C TYR A 191 14.96 29.62 -7.42
N LYS A 192 15.86 29.02 -8.21
CA LYS A 192 15.91 27.57 -8.39
C LYS A 192 16.69 26.94 -7.23
N VAL A 193 15.96 26.30 -6.32
CA VAL A 193 16.52 25.76 -5.07
C VAL A 193 16.62 24.25 -5.15
N PHE A 194 17.80 23.71 -4.84
CA PHE A 194 17.97 22.29 -4.58
C PHE A 194 17.54 21.99 -3.14
N PHE A 195 16.49 21.20 -3.01
CA PHE A 195 15.98 20.71 -1.74
C PHE A 195 15.73 19.22 -1.90
N SER A 196 16.59 18.41 -1.26
CA SER A 196 16.69 16.96 -1.51
C SER A 196 15.33 16.26 -1.46
N ARG A 197 14.45 16.63 -0.53
CA ARG A 197 13.10 16.06 -0.42
C ARG A 197 12.21 16.25 -1.64
N ILE A 198 12.29 17.40 -2.31
CA ILE A 198 11.46 17.71 -3.49
C ILE A 198 12.20 17.37 -4.77
N THR A 199 13.48 17.75 -4.88
CA THR A 199 14.27 17.53 -6.10
C THR A 199 14.51 16.04 -6.37
N LEU A 200 14.55 15.20 -5.33
CA LEU A 200 14.82 13.76 -5.45
C LEU A 200 13.59 12.87 -5.20
N GLU A 201 12.39 13.44 -5.04
CA GLU A 201 11.16 12.70 -4.64
C GLU A 201 10.85 11.54 -5.58
N ASP A 202 10.99 11.77 -6.89
CA ASP A 202 10.68 10.79 -7.95
C ASP A 202 11.88 9.95 -8.37
N LYS A 203 12.99 9.98 -7.61
CA LYS A 203 14.26 9.32 -7.97
C LYS A 203 14.52 8.12 -7.08
N LEU A 204 15.14 7.09 -7.65
CA LEU A 204 15.66 5.97 -6.84
C LEU A 204 16.95 6.41 -6.13
N GLY A 205 17.23 5.85 -4.95
CA GLY A 205 18.40 6.26 -4.15
C GLY A 205 19.75 6.19 -4.88
N GLN A 206 19.90 5.26 -5.83
CA GLN A 206 21.09 5.13 -6.67
C GLN A 206 21.21 6.22 -7.76
N GLU A 207 20.13 6.95 -8.02
CA GLU A 207 20.01 8.00 -9.02
C GLU A 207 20.10 9.42 -8.42
N TYR A 208 20.37 9.55 -7.12
CA TYR A 208 20.42 10.85 -6.44
C TYR A 208 21.67 11.67 -6.81
N GLU A 209 22.82 11.02 -6.89
CA GLU A 209 24.12 11.69 -7.06
C GLU A 209 24.19 12.62 -8.30
N PRO A 210 23.63 12.29 -9.49
CA PRO A 210 23.59 13.23 -10.61
C PRO A 210 22.99 14.61 -10.27
N TYR A 211 21.90 14.62 -9.53
CA TYR A 211 21.19 15.85 -9.17
C TYR A 211 21.92 16.61 -8.07
N ILE A 212 22.45 15.88 -7.08
CA ILE A 212 23.27 16.46 -6.01
C ILE A 212 24.54 17.08 -6.60
N PHE A 213 25.21 16.37 -7.50
CA PHE A 213 26.38 16.85 -8.19
C PHE A 213 26.06 18.10 -9.03
N ALA A 214 24.96 18.09 -9.79
CA ALA A 214 24.50 19.27 -10.54
C ALA A 214 24.30 20.47 -9.60
N ALA A 215 23.62 20.26 -8.46
CA ALA A 215 23.32 21.31 -7.50
C ALA A 215 24.56 21.84 -6.78
N LEU A 216 25.46 20.98 -6.31
CA LEU A 216 26.71 21.40 -5.65
C LEU A 216 27.56 22.28 -6.57
N ASN A 217 27.65 21.92 -7.86
CA ASN A 217 28.47 22.65 -8.83
C ASN A 217 27.78 23.93 -9.35
N SER A 218 26.46 23.96 -9.49
CA SER A 218 25.75 25.16 -9.98
C SER A 218 25.40 26.16 -8.88
N ALA A 219 24.97 25.72 -7.70
CA ALA A 219 24.51 26.59 -6.63
C ALA A 219 25.59 27.58 -6.18
N LYS A 220 25.24 28.87 -6.12
CA LYS A 220 26.09 29.96 -5.63
C LYS A 220 26.09 30.04 -4.11
N VAL A 221 24.99 29.65 -3.48
CA VAL A 221 24.84 29.66 -2.02
C VAL A 221 24.42 28.28 -1.52
N MET A 222 25.08 27.78 -0.48
CA MET A 222 24.61 26.65 0.31
C MET A 222 24.18 27.14 1.69
N VAL A 223 22.97 26.79 2.10
CA VAL A 223 22.49 27.00 3.48
C VAL A 223 22.53 25.65 4.20
N VAL A 224 23.33 25.54 5.26
CA VAL A 224 23.43 24.34 6.08
C VAL A 224 22.63 24.55 7.35
N LEU A 225 21.51 23.84 7.48
CA LEU A 225 20.57 23.96 8.60
C LEU A 225 20.82 22.85 9.63
N GLY A 226 20.84 23.21 10.91
CA GLY A 226 20.89 22.20 11.97
C GLY A 226 20.34 22.68 13.30
N THR A 227 19.58 21.81 13.95
CA THR A 227 19.05 22.00 15.31
C THR A 227 19.76 21.16 16.36
N LYS A 228 20.71 20.30 15.95
CA LYS A 228 21.60 19.54 16.84
C LYS A 228 23.02 19.42 16.28
N PRO A 229 24.07 19.39 17.12
CA PRO A 229 25.45 19.21 16.66
C PRO A 229 25.65 17.88 15.89
N GLU A 230 24.93 16.83 16.28
CA GLU A 230 25.00 15.54 15.58
C GLU A 230 24.47 15.61 14.13
N TYR A 231 23.55 16.51 13.82
CA TYR A 231 22.95 16.61 12.49
C TYR A 231 23.91 17.22 11.47
N PHE A 232 24.71 18.21 11.87
CA PHE A 232 25.80 18.74 11.04
C PHE A 232 26.87 17.69 10.74
N ASN A 233 27.06 16.75 11.66
CA ASN A 233 28.05 15.67 11.56
C ASN A 233 27.49 14.36 10.98
N ALA A 234 26.19 14.32 10.62
CA ALA A 234 25.61 13.17 9.98
C ALA A 234 26.31 12.89 8.64
N VAL A 235 26.56 11.62 8.34
CA VAL A 235 27.40 11.17 7.21
C VAL A 235 27.05 11.89 5.90
N TRP A 236 25.76 11.98 5.58
CA TRP A 236 25.28 12.62 4.35
C TRP A 236 25.44 14.14 4.37
N VAL A 237 25.01 14.81 5.44
CA VAL A 237 25.09 16.27 5.61
C VAL A 237 26.55 16.72 5.53
N ARG A 238 27.43 16.01 6.24
CA ARG A 238 28.88 16.22 6.18
C ARG A 238 29.45 16.03 4.79
N ASN A 239 29.01 15.01 4.06
CA ASN A 239 29.45 14.78 2.68
C ASN A 239 29.11 15.97 1.78
N GLU A 240 27.91 16.53 1.87
CA GLU A 240 27.47 17.67 1.04
C GLU A 240 28.25 18.95 1.37
N TRP A 241 28.26 19.38 2.63
CA TRP A 241 28.90 20.66 2.97
C TRP A 241 30.42 20.61 2.83
N SER A 242 31.07 19.48 3.10
CA SER A 242 32.53 19.36 2.96
C SER A 242 32.97 19.42 1.48
N ARG A 243 32.20 18.82 0.58
CA ARG A 243 32.41 18.95 -0.87
C ARG A 243 32.24 20.40 -1.31
N TYR A 244 31.21 21.07 -0.84
CA TYR A 244 30.96 22.48 -1.17
C TYR A 244 32.07 23.41 -0.65
N LEU A 245 32.54 23.20 0.59
CA LEU A 245 33.71 23.92 1.12
C LEU A 245 34.98 23.67 0.31
N THR A 246 35.15 22.47 -0.25
CA THR A 246 36.31 22.16 -1.10
C THR A 246 36.26 22.96 -2.40
N LEU A 247 35.08 23.15 -3.01
CA LEU A 247 34.90 24.02 -4.18
C LEU A 247 35.26 25.49 -3.85
N ILE A 248 34.84 25.97 -2.68
CA ILE A 248 35.20 27.31 -2.18
C ILE A 248 36.72 27.43 -1.99
N LYS A 249 37.37 26.44 -1.36
CA LYS A 249 38.83 26.41 -1.17
C LYS A 249 39.61 26.36 -2.49
N ASN A 250 39.03 25.75 -3.52
CA ASN A 250 39.59 25.70 -4.88
C ASN A 250 39.38 27.02 -5.67
N GLY A 251 38.76 28.04 -5.07
CA GLY A 251 38.63 29.38 -5.65
C GLY A 251 37.32 29.66 -6.36
N GLU A 252 36.31 28.77 -6.23
CA GLU A 252 35.00 29.04 -6.80
C GLU A 252 34.25 30.13 -6.02
N LYS A 253 33.52 31.00 -6.75
CA LYS A 253 32.71 32.07 -6.18
C LYS A 253 31.41 31.52 -5.57
N LYS A 254 31.54 30.85 -4.44
CA LYS A 254 30.45 30.20 -3.71
C LYS A 254 30.44 30.67 -2.25
N MET A 255 29.28 30.60 -1.60
CA MET A 255 29.12 30.96 -0.19
C MET A 255 28.39 29.87 0.58
N LEU A 256 28.92 29.49 1.73
CA LEU A 256 28.27 28.60 2.68
C LEU A 256 27.79 29.41 3.89
N ILE A 257 26.52 29.26 4.24
CA ILE A 257 25.88 29.92 5.39
C ILE A 257 25.46 28.83 6.38
N PRO A 258 26.18 28.65 7.50
CA PRO A 258 25.72 27.81 8.59
C PRO A 258 24.55 28.50 9.30
N ALA A 259 23.43 27.83 9.46
CA ALA A 259 22.26 28.32 10.16
C ALA A 259 21.88 27.32 11.26
N TYR A 260 21.82 27.79 12.50
CA TYR A 260 21.60 26.95 13.67
C TYR A 260 20.45 27.45 14.54
N LYS A 261 19.82 26.55 15.28
CA LYS A 261 18.75 26.88 16.24
C LYS A 261 18.96 26.08 17.51
N ASP A 262 18.65 26.68 18.65
CA ASP A 262 18.63 26.00 19.95
C ASP A 262 19.95 25.28 20.31
N MET A 263 21.09 25.80 19.83
CA MET A 263 22.45 25.28 20.11
C MET A 263 23.46 26.41 20.27
N ASP A 264 24.61 26.09 20.86
CA ASP A 264 25.72 27.02 20.96
C ASP A 264 26.49 27.06 19.63
N PRO A 265 26.82 28.26 19.07
CA PRO A 265 27.68 28.37 17.89
C PRO A 265 29.05 27.68 18.02
N TYR A 266 29.56 27.43 19.24
CA TYR A 266 30.79 26.66 19.47
C TYR A 266 30.61 25.14 19.24
N ASP A 267 29.38 24.63 19.19
CA ASP A 267 29.09 23.22 18.89
C ASP A 267 29.06 22.93 17.38
N LEU A 268 29.17 23.95 16.54
CA LEU A 268 29.26 23.80 15.09
C LEU A 268 30.57 23.11 14.68
N PRO A 269 30.60 22.40 13.53
CA PRO A 269 31.83 21.82 13.00
C PRO A 269 32.99 22.84 12.97
N GLU A 270 34.19 22.41 13.36
CA GLU A 270 35.39 23.27 13.39
C GLU A 270 35.67 23.90 12.02
N GLU A 271 35.32 23.20 10.94
CA GLU A 271 35.41 23.67 9.57
C GLU A 271 34.54 24.93 9.31
N PHE A 272 33.53 25.23 10.14
CA PHE A 272 32.70 26.43 10.02
C PHE A 272 33.21 27.62 10.85
N SER A 273 34.26 27.46 11.63
CA SER A 273 34.79 28.52 12.53
C SER A 273 35.15 29.84 11.82
N HIS A 274 35.46 29.79 10.53
CA HIS A 274 35.79 30.96 9.70
C HIS A 274 34.58 31.56 8.95
N LEU A 275 33.39 30.97 9.12
CA LEU A 275 32.16 31.35 8.43
C LEU A 275 31.24 32.13 9.37
N GLN A 276 30.43 33.01 8.79
CA GLN A 276 29.41 33.75 9.55
C GLN A 276 28.18 32.87 9.75
N ALA A 277 28.12 32.19 10.89
CA ALA A 277 26.95 31.41 11.30
C ALA A 277 25.77 32.33 11.67
N GLN A 278 24.55 31.92 11.32
CA GLN A 278 23.32 32.64 11.60
C GLN A 278 22.44 31.88 12.61
N ASP A 279 21.92 32.62 13.58
CA ASP A 279 21.02 32.08 14.61
C ASP A 279 19.56 32.21 14.15
N MET A 280 18.93 31.07 13.91
CA MET A 280 17.53 30.95 13.45
C MET A 280 16.50 31.31 14.53
N SER A 281 16.92 31.43 15.78
CA SER A 281 16.03 31.77 16.91
C SER A 281 15.68 33.27 16.92
N LYS A 282 16.40 34.09 16.13
CA LYS A 282 16.18 35.53 16.05
C LYS A 282 14.94 35.87 15.23
N LEU A 283 14.12 36.78 15.77
CA LEU A 283 12.95 37.31 15.07
C LEU A 283 13.40 38.00 13.77
N GLY A 284 12.79 37.63 12.64
CA GLY A 284 13.15 38.17 11.32
C GLY A 284 14.30 37.44 10.62
N PHE A 285 14.88 36.38 11.22
CA PHE A 285 15.97 35.59 10.62
C PHE A 285 15.73 35.21 9.15
N MET A 286 14.54 34.68 8.82
CA MET A 286 14.23 34.27 7.45
C MET A 286 14.33 35.43 6.46
N GLN A 287 13.82 36.60 6.83
CA GLN A 287 13.86 37.81 6.00
C GLN A 287 15.30 38.30 5.82
N ASP A 288 16.10 38.30 6.89
CA ASP A 288 17.51 38.68 6.84
C ASP A 288 18.36 37.70 6.03
N LEU A 289 18.10 36.40 6.16
CA LEU A 289 18.76 35.35 5.38
C LEU A 289 18.48 35.53 3.89
N ILE A 290 17.20 35.65 3.51
CA ILE A 290 16.79 35.85 2.10
C ILE A 290 17.40 37.14 1.55
N ARG A 291 17.34 38.25 2.30
CA ARG A 291 17.98 39.51 1.90
C ARG A 291 19.49 39.36 1.71
N GLY A 292 20.15 38.58 2.57
CA GLY A 292 21.57 38.25 2.47
C GLY A 292 21.88 37.48 1.18
N ILE A 293 21.09 36.45 0.90
CA ILE A 293 21.18 35.63 -0.32
C ILE A 293 20.96 36.49 -1.57
N ASN A 294 19.91 37.32 -1.59
CA ASN A 294 19.61 38.21 -2.72
C ASN A 294 20.79 39.12 -3.04
N LYS A 295 21.43 39.71 -2.02
CA LYS A 295 22.60 40.58 -2.18
C LYS A 295 23.82 39.85 -2.75
N ILE A 296 23.97 38.57 -2.49
CA ILE A 296 25.08 37.75 -3.01
C ILE A 296 24.83 37.42 -4.48
N ILE A 297 23.61 36.96 -4.81
CA ILE A 297 23.29 36.51 -6.17
C ILE A 297 23.17 37.69 -7.14
N THR A 298 22.61 38.83 -6.73
CA THR A 298 22.41 40.03 -7.59
C THR A 298 23.66 40.89 -7.79
N LYS A 299 24.74 40.70 -7.00
CA LYS A 299 25.99 41.47 -7.13
C LYS A 299 26.81 41.15 -8.39
N ASP A 300 26.46 40.08 -9.13
CA ASP A 300 27.18 39.64 -10.32
C ASP A 300 26.64 40.22 -11.64
N GLU A 301 25.56 41.02 -11.63
CA GLU A 301 25.18 41.81 -12.82
C GLU A 301 26.03 43.08 -12.92
N PRO A 302 26.72 43.33 -14.06
CA PRO A 302 27.48 44.56 -14.24
C PRO A 302 26.49 45.74 -14.28
N LYS A 303 26.54 46.59 -13.25
CA LYS A 303 25.87 47.89 -13.29
C LYS A 303 26.51 48.76 -14.37
N GLU A 304 25.86 48.85 -15.53
CA GLU A 304 26.13 49.92 -16.47
C GLU A 304 25.83 51.27 -15.81
N THR A 305 26.91 52.03 -15.61
CA THR A 305 26.87 53.44 -15.24
C THR A 305 26.28 54.24 -16.40
N ILE A 306 24.99 54.57 -16.34
CA ILE A 306 24.41 55.61 -17.20
C ILE A 306 24.73 56.96 -16.58
N LYS A 307 25.69 57.67 -17.20
CA LYS A 307 25.81 59.13 -17.10
C LYS A 307 24.79 59.72 -18.07
N GLU A 308 23.70 60.27 -17.57
CA GLU A 308 22.84 61.15 -18.36
C GLU A 308 23.08 62.62 -17.98
N THR A 309 23.76 63.31 -18.88
CA THR A 309 23.74 64.76 -19.03
C THR A 309 22.34 65.22 -19.41
N VAL A 310 21.68 65.94 -18.50
CA VAL A 310 20.40 66.62 -18.77
C VAL A 310 20.66 67.88 -19.59
N VAL A 311 20.21 67.88 -20.83
CA VAL A 311 19.93 69.11 -21.60
C VAL A 311 18.44 69.41 -21.44
N VAL A 312 18.16 70.53 -20.80
CA VAL A 312 16.82 71.04 -20.53
C VAL A 312 16.21 71.56 -21.83
N ASN A 313 15.00 71.12 -22.17
CA ASN A 313 14.11 71.87 -23.04
C ASN A 313 12.72 71.96 -22.40
N ALA A 314 12.29 73.20 -22.17
CA ALA A 314 11.07 73.58 -21.47
C ALA A 314 9.85 73.46 -22.39
N ASN A 315 8.84 72.66 -21.97
CA ASN A 315 7.40 72.94 -22.15
C ASN A 315 6.45 71.80 -21.66
N ASN A 316 6.83 70.94 -20.69
CA ASN A 316 5.91 69.93 -20.13
C ASN A 316 6.05 69.74 -18.60
N SER A 317 6.25 70.83 -17.85
CA SER A 317 6.78 70.80 -16.47
C SER A 317 5.87 70.23 -15.39
N ASN A 318 4.57 70.03 -15.62
CA ASN A 318 3.64 69.56 -14.58
C ASN A 318 3.22 68.08 -14.70
N VAL A 319 3.43 67.42 -15.85
CA VAL A 319 2.98 66.02 -16.06
C VAL A 319 3.96 65.00 -15.47
N VAL A 320 5.27 65.21 -15.65
CA VAL A 320 6.32 64.27 -15.21
C VAL A 320 6.30 64.06 -13.68
N PRO A 321 6.25 65.10 -12.82
CA PRO A 321 6.22 64.90 -11.38
C PRO A 321 4.92 64.26 -10.87
N LEU A 322 3.81 64.41 -11.62
CA LEU A 322 2.54 63.75 -11.30
C LEU A 322 2.60 62.26 -11.62
N LEU A 323 3.18 61.88 -12.77
CA LEU A 323 3.40 60.48 -13.13
C LEU A 323 4.39 59.79 -12.18
N GLU A 324 5.44 60.48 -11.71
CA GLU A 324 6.33 59.96 -10.66
C GLU A 324 5.56 59.67 -9.36
N ARG A 325 4.65 60.57 -8.94
CA ARG A 325 3.79 60.34 -7.79
C ARG A 325 2.83 59.17 -7.99
N VAL A 326 2.28 58.99 -9.19
CA VAL A 326 1.47 57.81 -9.53
C VAL A 326 2.26 56.53 -9.30
N SER A 327 3.50 56.46 -9.78
CA SER A 327 4.38 55.29 -9.55
C SER A 327 4.61 55.03 -8.06
N ILE A 328 4.91 56.06 -7.27
CA ILE A 328 5.08 55.94 -5.80
C ILE A 328 3.80 55.41 -5.14
N PHE A 329 2.63 55.93 -5.51
CA PHE A 329 1.37 55.46 -4.94
C PHE A 329 1.05 54.01 -5.31
N LEU A 330 1.38 53.58 -6.53
CA LEU A 330 1.24 52.18 -6.95
C LEU A 330 2.17 51.27 -6.15
N GLU A 331 3.43 51.65 -5.96
CA GLU A 331 4.41 50.90 -5.15
C GLU A 331 3.96 50.77 -3.68
N ASP A 332 3.42 51.84 -3.12
CA ASP A 332 2.84 51.88 -1.76
C ASP A 332 1.51 51.12 -1.64
N GLY A 333 0.90 50.69 -2.75
CA GLY A 333 -0.43 50.06 -2.76
C GLY A 333 -1.59 51.02 -2.47
N LYS A 334 -1.38 52.32 -2.65
CA LYS A 334 -2.38 53.39 -2.49
C LYS A 334 -3.15 53.59 -3.82
N TRP A 335 -3.97 52.60 -4.18
CA TRP A 335 -4.65 52.53 -5.48
C TRP A 335 -5.55 53.73 -5.78
N ASN A 336 -6.30 54.21 -4.78
CA ASN A 336 -7.17 55.37 -4.95
C ASN A 336 -6.37 56.65 -5.20
N ASP A 337 -5.27 56.85 -4.47
CA ASP A 337 -4.40 58.01 -4.66
C ASP A 337 -3.71 57.97 -6.03
N ALA A 338 -3.23 56.80 -6.44
CA ALA A 338 -2.69 56.60 -7.79
C ALA A 338 -3.72 56.97 -8.86
N ASN A 339 -4.97 56.50 -8.73
CA ASN A 339 -6.04 56.83 -9.68
C ASN A 339 -6.37 58.33 -9.70
N ILE A 340 -6.49 58.99 -8.54
CA ILE A 340 -6.72 60.44 -8.44
C ILE A 340 -5.60 61.23 -9.14
N TYR A 341 -4.34 60.83 -8.93
CA TYR A 341 -3.21 61.50 -9.56
C TYR A 341 -3.12 61.23 -11.07
N CYS A 342 -3.56 60.06 -11.54
CA CYS A 342 -3.76 59.83 -12.97
C CYS A 342 -4.82 60.76 -13.57
N GLU A 343 -5.97 60.99 -12.90
CA GLU A 343 -6.97 61.96 -13.38
C GLU A 343 -6.38 63.36 -13.50
N LYS A 344 -5.56 63.79 -12.53
CA LYS A 344 -4.86 65.09 -12.62
C LYS A 344 -3.91 65.18 -13.81
N VAL A 345 -3.29 64.08 -14.23
CA VAL A 345 -2.49 64.04 -15.46
C VAL A 345 -3.40 64.12 -16.68
N LEU A 346 -4.53 63.42 -16.68
CA LEU A 346 -5.49 63.41 -17.79
C LEU A 346 -6.25 64.73 -17.95
N ASP A 347 -6.43 65.51 -16.89
CA ASP A 347 -6.96 66.88 -16.96
C ASP A 347 -6.02 67.83 -17.72
N ILE A 348 -4.71 67.55 -17.70
CA ILE A 348 -3.66 68.32 -18.40
C ILE A 348 -3.44 67.77 -19.82
N ASP A 349 -3.34 66.45 -19.94
CA ASP A 349 -3.14 65.72 -21.19
C ASP A 349 -4.12 64.53 -21.27
N PRO A 350 -5.31 64.73 -21.86
CA PRO A 350 -6.35 63.71 -21.94
C PRO A 350 -5.96 62.44 -22.73
N LYS A 351 -4.86 62.49 -23.49
CA LYS A 351 -4.34 61.39 -24.30
C LYS A 351 -3.08 60.77 -23.69
N ASN A 352 -2.77 61.05 -22.43
CA ASN A 352 -1.57 60.51 -21.79
C ASN A 352 -1.67 59.00 -21.53
N ALA A 353 -0.98 58.20 -22.33
CA ALA A 353 -0.99 56.74 -22.20
C ALA A 353 -0.44 56.22 -20.86
N GLN A 354 0.54 56.92 -20.27
CA GLN A 354 1.15 56.54 -19.00
C GLN A 354 0.19 56.74 -17.82
N ALA A 355 -0.67 57.76 -17.88
CA ALA A 355 -1.72 57.95 -16.89
C ALA A 355 -2.80 56.86 -17.00
N TYR A 356 -3.24 56.49 -18.21
CA TYR A 356 -4.14 55.36 -18.40
C TYR A 356 -3.53 54.02 -17.95
N LEU A 357 -2.22 53.82 -18.15
CA LEU A 357 -1.50 52.67 -17.63
C LEU A 357 -1.50 52.66 -16.09
N GLY A 358 -1.26 53.80 -15.45
CA GLY A 358 -1.34 53.93 -14.00
C GLY A 358 -2.74 53.62 -13.45
N LYS A 359 -3.81 54.03 -14.15
CA LYS A 359 -5.20 53.67 -13.78
C LYS A 359 -5.46 52.18 -13.95
N LEU A 360 -5.01 51.58 -15.06
CA LEU A 360 -5.09 50.15 -15.30
C LEU A 360 -4.37 49.36 -14.20
N MET A 361 -3.17 49.79 -13.81
CA MET A 361 -2.40 49.16 -12.74
C MET A 361 -3.08 49.29 -11.37
N ALA A 362 -3.68 50.44 -11.07
CA ALA A 362 -4.45 50.65 -9.84
C ALA A 362 -5.72 49.77 -9.81
N GLU A 363 -6.39 49.62 -10.95
CA GLU A 363 -7.58 48.79 -11.12
C GLU A 363 -7.27 47.30 -10.98
N LEU A 364 -6.13 46.85 -11.53
CA LEU A 364 -5.61 45.48 -11.39
C LEU A 364 -4.86 45.24 -10.07
N ARG A 365 -4.66 46.30 -9.27
CA ARG A 365 -3.93 46.29 -7.99
C ARG A 365 -2.50 45.73 -8.08
N VAL A 366 -1.80 46.10 -9.15
CA VAL A 366 -0.38 45.74 -9.36
C VAL A 366 0.53 46.91 -9.01
N LYS A 367 1.64 46.62 -8.32
CA LYS A 367 2.56 47.64 -7.81
C LYS A 367 3.59 48.10 -8.84
N SER A 368 3.88 47.24 -9.82
CA SER A 368 4.84 47.54 -10.90
C SER A 368 4.35 47.02 -12.24
N ARG A 369 4.86 47.59 -13.34
CA ARG A 369 4.46 47.19 -14.70
C ARG A 369 4.76 45.74 -15.00
N LYS A 370 5.88 45.22 -14.48
CA LYS A 370 6.27 43.81 -14.65
C LYS A 370 5.23 42.84 -14.07
N GLN A 371 4.59 43.23 -12.95
CA GLN A 371 3.53 42.41 -12.31
C GLN A 371 2.24 42.33 -13.12
N LEU A 372 2.09 43.12 -14.20
CA LEU A 372 0.99 42.91 -15.14
C LEU A 372 1.06 41.52 -15.76
N ALA A 373 2.27 40.99 -16.03
CA ALA A 373 2.45 39.63 -16.52
C ALA A 373 1.95 38.54 -15.55
N ASP A 374 1.91 38.86 -14.25
CA ASP A 374 1.54 37.92 -13.18
C ASP A 374 0.02 37.87 -12.96
N CYS A 375 -0.76 38.79 -13.53
CA CYS A 375 -2.21 38.85 -13.37
C CYS A 375 -2.87 37.52 -13.70
N ALA A 376 -3.80 37.06 -12.85
CA ALA A 376 -4.42 35.74 -12.98
C ALA A 376 -5.22 35.58 -14.29
N GLN A 377 -5.86 36.65 -14.76
CA GLN A 377 -6.65 36.66 -16.00
C GLN A 377 -6.15 37.75 -16.95
N PRO A 378 -6.29 37.54 -18.27
CA PRO A 378 -6.07 38.60 -19.25
C PRO A 378 -6.96 39.81 -18.96
N PHE A 379 -6.40 41.00 -19.11
CA PHE A 379 -7.06 42.28 -18.85
C PHE A 379 -7.33 43.10 -20.13
N ASP A 380 -7.39 42.43 -21.29
CA ASP A 380 -7.67 43.04 -22.59
C ASP A 380 -9.13 43.52 -22.74
N ASN A 381 -9.99 43.16 -21.81
CA ASN A 381 -11.37 43.63 -21.69
C ASN A 381 -11.52 44.93 -20.86
N PHE A 382 -10.46 45.45 -20.23
CA PHE A 382 -10.54 46.65 -19.41
C PHE A 382 -10.52 47.94 -20.26
N ASP A 383 -11.36 48.91 -19.92
CA ASP A 383 -11.44 50.19 -20.64
C ASP A 383 -10.11 50.94 -20.66
N ASN A 384 -9.37 50.90 -19.55
CA ASN A 384 -8.07 51.57 -19.45
C ASN A 384 -7.01 50.86 -20.31
N TYR A 385 -7.08 49.54 -20.50
CA TYR A 385 -6.25 48.82 -21.47
C TYR A 385 -6.49 49.35 -22.88
N GLY A 386 -7.75 49.46 -23.30
CA GLY A 386 -8.09 49.99 -24.62
C GLY A 386 -7.56 51.41 -24.86
N LYS A 387 -7.51 52.25 -23.82
CA LYS A 387 -6.95 53.61 -23.89
C LYS A 387 -5.41 53.62 -23.93
N VAL A 388 -4.74 52.72 -23.22
CA VAL A 388 -3.28 52.54 -23.31
C VAL A 388 -2.87 52.12 -24.73
N ILE A 389 -3.58 51.16 -25.33
CA ILE A 389 -3.35 50.72 -26.71
C ILE A 389 -3.63 51.85 -27.71
N ARG A 390 -4.69 52.65 -27.48
CA ARG A 390 -5.09 53.73 -28.40
C ARG A 390 -4.13 54.93 -28.42
N PHE A 391 -3.53 55.27 -27.28
CA PHE A 391 -2.73 56.48 -27.13
C PHE A 391 -1.24 56.23 -26.86
N GLY A 392 -0.85 54.98 -26.61
CA GLY A 392 0.53 54.58 -26.39
C GLY A 392 1.39 54.68 -27.65
N ASP A 393 2.70 54.76 -27.47
CA ASP A 393 3.64 54.53 -28.55
C ASP A 393 3.74 53.03 -28.88
N GLU A 394 4.33 52.71 -30.03
CA GLU A 394 4.47 51.33 -30.52
C GLU A 394 5.20 50.43 -29.50
N LYS A 395 6.16 50.98 -28.76
CA LYS A 395 6.90 50.26 -27.73
C LYS A 395 5.99 49.85 -26.57
N LEU A 396 5.20 50.78 -26.04
CA LEU A 396 4.27 50.51 -24.95
C LEU A 396 3.12 49.60 -25.39
N GLU A 397 2.61 49.78 -26.61
CA GLU A 397 1.57 48.89 -27.16
C GLU A 397 2.07 47.44 -27.21
N ASN A 398 3.26 47.23 -27.78
CA ASN A 398 3.87 45.90 -27.88
C ASN A 398 4.15 45.27 -26.51
N GLU A 399 4.62 46.06 -25.54
CA GLU A 399 4.84 45.59 -24.17
C GLU A 399 3.54 45.09 -23.52
N ILE A 400 2.48 45.90 -23.57
CA ILE A 400 1.21 45.58 -22.92
C ILE A 400 0.47 44.44 -23.62
N ARG A 401 0.53 44.35 -24.96
CA ARG A 401 0.05 43.17 -25.70
C ARG A 401 0.87 41.92 -25.38
N GLY A 402 2.18 42.06 -25.20
CA GLY A 402 3.07 40.99 -24.78
C GLY A 402 2.65 40.36 -23.44
N TYR A 403 2.26 41.18 -22.45
CA TYR A 403 1.73 40.68 -21.18
C TYR A 403 0.44 39.87 -21.34
N ILE A 404 -0.49 40.32 -22.18
CA ILE A 404 -1.73 39.57 -22.46
C ILE A 404 -1.43 38.21 -23.10
N SER A 405 -0.55 38.19 -24.11
CA SER A 405 -0.12 36.94 -24.75
C SER A 405 0.53 35.98 -23.76
N HIS A 406 1.44 36.50 -22.92
CA HIS A 406 2.10 35.72 -21.87
C HIS A 406 1.10 35.12 -20.87
N ILE A 407 0.12 35.90 -20.39
CA ILE A 407 -0.91 35.40 -19.46
C ILE A 407 -1.76 34.30 -20.12
N LYS A 408 -2.18 34.50 -21.37
CA LYS A 408 -2.98 33.50 -22.11
C LYS A 408 -2.21 32.20 -22.30
N GLU A 409 -0.94 32.28 -22.70
CA GLU A 409 -0.07 31.12 -22.86
C GLU A 409 0.19 30.40 -21.54
N ARG A 410 0.54 31.14 -20.47
CA ARG A 410 0.73 30.59 -19.13
C ARG A 410 -0.53 29.88 -18.62
N ASN A 411 -1.68 30.51 -18.75
CA ASN A 411 -2.95 29.94 -18.27
C ASN A 411 -3.34 28.69 -19.07
N GLU A 412 -3.13 28.67 -20.39
CA GLU A 412 -3.38 27.49 -21.21
C GLU A 412 -2.40 26.35 -20.89
N ASN A 413 -1.10 26.67 -20.71
CA ASN A 413 -0.11 25.69 -20.28
C ASN A 413 -0.44 25.09 -18.91
N ASN A 414 -0.91 25.90 -17.95
CA ASN A 414 -1.37 25.42 -16.65
C ASN A 414 -2.58 24.48 -16.81
N ARG A 415 -3.59 24.88 -17.59
CA ARG A 415 -4.78 24.06 -17.87
C ARG A 415 -4.41 22.70 -18.50
N LEU A 416 -3.52 22.70 -19.49
CA LEU A 416 -3.02 21.49 -20.14
C LEU A 416 -2.20 20.62 -19.19
N THR A 417 -1.37 21.23 -18.35
CA THR A 417 -0.57 20.52 -17.33
C THR A 417 -1.45 19.85 -16.28
N ASP A 418 -2.48 20.55 -15.79
CA ASP A 418 -3.44 19.98 -14.83
C ASP A 418 -4.23 18.83 -15.46
N ALA A 419 -4.73 19.00 -16.69
CA ALA A 419 -5.43 17.94 -17.42
C ALA A 419 -4.54 16.71 -17.64
N TYR A 420 -3.26 16.92 -17.98
CA TYR A 420 -2.28 15.86 -18.16
C TYR A 420 -2.00 15.12 -16.85
N THR A 421 -1.74 15.84 -15.76
CA THR A 421 -1.49 15.26 -14.44
C THR A 421 -2.68 14.44 -13.96
N ASN A 422 -3.90 14.95 -14.16
CA ASN A 422 -5.13 14.21 -13.84
C ASN A 422 -5.27 12.93 -14.69
N ALA A 423 -4.93 12.98 -15.98
CA ALA A 423 -4.95 11.81 -16.85
C ALA A 423 -3.89 10.76 -16.43
N ILE A 424 -2.70 11.18 -16.02
CA ILE A 424 -1.65 10.29 -15.47
C ILE A 424 -2.13 9.63 -14.17
N ASN A 425 -2.72 10.40 -13.25
CA ASN A 425 -3.24 9.86 -11.99
C ASN A 425 -4.38 8.86 -12.24
N ALA A 426 -5.28 9.16 -13.18
CA ALA A 426 -6.33 8.23 -13.61
C ALA A 426 -5.74 6.95 -14.23
N MET A 427 -4.70 7.05 -15.06
CA MET A 427 -4.01 5.88 -15.62
C MET A 427 -3.33 5.02 -14.55
N ASN A 428 -2.67 5.65 -13.56
CA ASN A 428 -1.94 4.94 -12.51
C ASN A 428 -2.86 4.25 -11.51
N SER A 429 -4.07 4.78 -11.30
CA SER A 429 -5.09 4.19 -10.41
C SER A 429 -6.03 3.21 -11.10
N ALA A 430 -6.04 3.18 -12.44
CA ALA A 430 -6.92 2.32 -13.23
C ALA A 430 -6.64 0.83 -13.00
N LYS A 431 -7.71 0.05 -12.83
CA LYS A 431 -7.65 -1.42 -12.66
C LYS A 431 -8.54 -2.15 -13.64
N THR A 432 -9.61 -1.53 -14.10
CA THR A 432 -10.59 -2.13 -15.01
C THR A 432 -10.45 -1.58 -16.43
N GLU A 433 -11.05 -2.28 -17.40
CA GLU A 433 -11.15 -1.80 -18.78
C GLU A 433 -11.78 -0.41 -18.87
N ALA A 434 -12.83 -0.16 -18.07
CA ALA A 434 -13.54 1.11 -18.06
C ALA A 434 -12.65 2.27 -17.57
N ASP A 435 -11.86 2.02 -16.51
CA ASP A 435 -10.95 3.01 -15.94
C ASP A 435 -9.85 3.38 -16.95
N PHE A 436 -9.22 2.38 -17.57
CA PHE A 436 -8.18 2.62 -18.57
C PHE A 436 -8.75 3.32 -19.81
N LYS A 437 -9.99 3.00 -20.24
CA LYS A 437 -10.67 3.74 -21.31
C LYS A 437 -11.03 5.17 -20.92
N ALA A 438 -11.32 5.45 -19.65
CA ALA A 438 -11.55 6.81 -19.16
C ALA A 438 -10.24 7.62 -19.17
N ALA A 439 -9.13 7.04 -18.70
CA ALA A 439 -7.80 7.64 -18.77
C ALA A 439 -7.37 7.91 -20.22
N ALA A 440 -7.61 6.96 -21.13
CA ALA A 440 -7.33 7.14 -22.56
C ALA A 440 -8.09 8.34 -23.15
N ARG A 441 -9.37 8.51 -22.82
CA ARG A 441 -10.19 9.65 -23.26
C ARG A 441 -9.67 10.97 -22.70
N ALA A 442 -9.21 10.98 -21.44
CA ALA A 442 -8.60 12.16 -20.84
C ALA A 442 -7.35 12.60 -21.61
N PHE A 443 -6.44 11.67 -21.94
CA PHE A 443 -5.28 11.97 -22.77
C PHE A 443 -5.63 12.38 -24.21
N GLN A 444 -6.66 11.78 -24.81
CA GLN A 444 -7.11 12.17 -26.16
C GLN A 444 -7.61 13.61 -26.22
N SER A 445 -8.18 14.14 -25.13
CA SER A 445 -8.63 15.53 -25.06
C SER A 445 -7.50 16.56 -25.11
N ILE A 446 -6.24 16.12 -24.93
CA ILE A 446 -5.02 16.93 -24.94
C ILE A 446 -3.94 16.29 -25.83
N SER A 447 -4.33 15.72 -26.97
CA SER A 447 -3.47 14.87 -27.81
C SER A 447 -2.15 15.50 -28.25
N ASP A 448 -2.13 16.82 -28.43
CA ASP A 448 -0.98 17.56 -28.94
C ASP A 448 -0.02 18.02 -27.81
N PHE A 449 -0.37 17.75 -26.55
CA PHE A 449 0.41 18.13 -25.39
C PHE A 449 1.25 16.96 -24.88
N LYS A 450 2.58 17.12 -24.84
CA LYS A 450 3.55 16.11 -24.39
C LYS A 450 3.37 14.77 -25.15
N ASP A 451 3.46 13.65 -24.44
CA ASP A 451 3.28 12.27 -24.94
C ASP A 451 1.85 11.76 -24.75
N SER A 452 0.85 12.65 -24.66
CA SER A 452 -0.55 12.28 -24.40
C SER A 452 -1.10 11.31 -25.44
N LYS A 453 -0.70 11.44 -26.71
CA LYS A 453 -1.13 10.54 -27.79
C LYS A 453 -0.62 9.11 -27.57
N GLU A 454 0.65 8.97 -27.19
CA GLU A 454 1.27 7.69 -26.85
C GLU A 454 0.65 7.09 -25.59
N LYS A 455 0.44 7.92 -24.55
CA LYS A 455 -0.20 7.49 -23.29
C LYS A 455 -1.65 7.05 -23.48
N ALA A 456 -2.41 7.71 -24.34
CA ALA A 456 -3.76 7.28 -24.70
C ALA A 456 -3.74 5.88 -25.33
N LYS A 457 -2.77 5.61 -26.23
CA LYS A 457 -2.61 4.28 -26.83
C LYS A 457 -2.20 3.24 -25.80
N GLU A 458 -1.24 3.56 -24.92
CA GLU A 458 -0.83 2.69 -23.80
C GLU A 458 -2.03 2.33 -22.90
N CYS A 459 -2.87 3.31 -22.57
CA CYS A 459 -4.10 3.07 -21.80
C CYS A 459 -5.05 2.10 -22.52
N LEU A 460 -5.24 2.24 -23.83
CA LEU A 460 -6.11 1.33 -24.59
C LEU A 460 -5.56 -0.11 -24.65
N GLU A 461 -4.24 -0.26 -24.75
CA GLU A 461 -3.59 -1.59 -24.69
C GLU A 461 -3.76 -2.22 -23.30
N LYS A 462 -3.59 -1.43 -22.23
CA LYS A 462 -3.87 -1.88 -20.85
C LYS A 462 -5.34 -2.20 -20.61
N ALA A 463 -6.27 -1.44 -21.21
CA ALA A 463 -7.70 -1.71 -21.13
C ALA A 463 -8.03 -3.08 -21.75
N GLU A 464 -7.45 -3.39 -22.91
CA GLU A 464 -7.64 -4.68 -23.57
C GLU A 464 -7.02 -5.83 -22.78
N ALA A 465 -5.85 -5.63 -22.16
CA ALA A 465 -5.26 -6.60 -21.25
C ALA A 465 -6.16 -6.87 -20.03
N ALA A 466 -6.66 -5.80 -19.37
CA ALA A 466 -7.56 -5.90 -18.22
C ALA A 466 -8.88 -6.62 -18.57
N ARG A 467 -9.45 -6.34 -19.76
CA ARG A 467 -10.62 -7.06 -20.28
C ARG A 467 -10.38 -8.56 -20.40
N LYS A 468 -9.26 -8.95 -21.01
CA LYS A 468 -8.90 -10.36 -21.18
C LYS A 468 -8.60 -11.04 -19.85
N ASP A 469 -7.99 -10.33 -18.90
CA ASP A 469 -7.73 -10.83 -17.55
C ASP A 469 -9.02 -11.06 -16.76
N ALA A 470 -10.00 -10.16 -16.88
CA ALA A 470 -11.32 -10.33 -16.26
C ALA A 470 -12.05 -11.57 -16.81
N ILE A 471 -12.08 -11.74 -18.14
CA ILE A 471 -12.67 -12.94 -18.77
C ILE A 471 -11.99 -14.23 -18.29
N LEU A 472 -10.67 -14.19 -18.10
CA LEU A 472 -9.91 -15.33 -17.61
C LEU A 472 -10.17 -15.62 -16.13
N ALA A 473 -10.41 -14.60 -15.32
CA ALA A 473 -10.86 -14.75 -13.93
C ALA A 473 -12.26 -15.37 -13.86
N ASP A 474 -13.23 -14.86 -14.61
CA ASP A 474 -14.60 -15.40 -14.69
C ASP A 474 -14.60 -16.88 -15.15
N GLY A 475 -13.77 -17.21 -16.13
CA GLY A 475 -13.60 -18.59 -16.59
C GLY A 475 -13.09 -19.51 -15.49
N ARG A 476 -12.11 -19.06 -14.70
CA ARG A 476 -11.58 -19.83 -13.55
C ARG A 476 -12.60 -19.94 -12.43
N GLU A 477 -13.39 -18.90 -12.19
CA GLU A 477 -14.45 -18.93 -11.19
C GLU A 477 -15.48 -20.02 -11.51
N LYS A 478 -15.91 -20.12 -12.78
CA LYS A 478 -16.82 -21.18 -13.22
C LYS A 478 -16.25 -22.59 -13.00
N MET A 479 -14.93 -22.77 -13.03
CA MET A 479 -14.32 -24.09 -12.81
C MET A 479 -14.51 -24.62 -11.37
N TYR A 480 -14.78 -23.77 -10.38
CA TYR A 480 -14.96 -24.18 -8.98
C TYR A 480 -16.22 -25.01 -8.72
N VAL A 481 -17.24 -24.90 -9.58
CA VAL A 481 -18.51 -25.65 -9.43
C VAL A 481 -18.34 -27.13 -9.79
N GLU A 482 -17.24 -27.51 -10.46
CA GLU A 482 -16.87 -28.88 -10.83
C GLU A 482 -17.99 -29.69 -11.54
N SER A 483 -18.80 -29.04 -12.39
CA SER A 483 -19.81 -29.70 -13.21
C SER A 483 -19.52 -29.56 -14.70
N ILE A 484 -20.05 -30.50 -15.51
CA ILE A 484 -19.87 -30.49 -16.97
C ILE A 484 -20.32 -29.15 -17.57
N SER A 485 -21.51 -28.68 -17.22
CA SER A 485 -22.05 -27.39 -17.71
C SER A 485 -21.16 -26.20 -17.32
N SER A 486 -20.58 -26.22 -16.11
CA SER A 486 -19.70 -25.14 -15.66
C SER A 486 -18.36 -25.14 -16.38
N TYR A 487 -17.78 -26.31 -16.62
CA TYR A 487 -16.57 -26.44 -17.44
C TYR A 487 -16.81 -26.08 -18.91
N GLU A 488 -17.96 -26.41 -19.49
CA GLU A 488 -18.34 -25.97 -20.84
C GLU A 488 -18.49 -24.44 -20.91
N GLY A 489 -19.08 -23.83 -19.88
CA GLY A 489 -19.15 -22.38 -19.73
C GLY A 489 -17.76 -21.73 -19.62
N ALA A 490 -16.86 -22.31 -18.83
CA ALA A 490 -15.47 -21.86 -18.69
C ALA A 490 -14.70 -21.95 -20.01
N ILE A 491 -14.85 -23.05 -20.77
CA ILE A 491 -14.23 -23.22 -22.08
C ILE A 491 -14.63 -22.11 -23.04
N LYS A 492 -15.91 -21.77 -23.13
CA LYS A 492 -16.39 -20.68 -24.00
C LYS A 492 -15.73 -19.33 -23.67
N LEU A 493 -15.57 -19.04 -22.37
CA LEU A 493 -14.88 -17.82 -21.92
C LEU A 493 -13.40 -17.84 -22.31
N PHE A 494 -12.69 -18.93 -22.06
CA PHE A 494 -11.27 -19.04 -22.41
C PHE A 494 -11.01 -19.02 -23.92
N GLU A 495 -11.89 -19.62 -24.72
CA GLU A 495 -11.79 -19.60 -26.19
C GLU A 495 -11.91 -18.17 -26.74
N SER A 496 -12.73 -17.32 -26.11
CA SER A 496 -12.86 -15.91 -26.49
C SER A 496 -11.59 -15.08 -26.27
N VAL A 497 -10.64 -15.60 -25.47
CA VAL A 497 -9.33 -14.99 -25.17
C VAL A 497 -8.17 -15.94 -25.48
N SER A 498 -8.32 -16.77 -26.52
CA SER A 498 -7.30 -17.75 -26.94
C SER A 498 -5.91 -17.14 -27.09
N GLY A 499 -4.89 -17.85 -26.57
CA GLY A 499 -3.50 -17.41 -26.58
C GLY A 499 -3.14 -16.35 -25.51
N TRP A 500 -4.12 -15.87 -24.73
CA TRP A 500 -3.86 -14.98 -23.60
C TRP A 500 -3.50 -15.79 -22.34
N ARG A 501 -2.33 -15.50 -21.76
CA ARG A 501 -1.80 -16.16 -20.55
C ARG A 501 -1.91 -17.69 -20.64
N ASP A 502 -2.62 -18.32 -19.70
CA ASP A 502 -2.81 -19.77 -19.61
C ASP A 502 -4.20 -20.24 -20.10
N ALA A 503 -4.97 -19.41 -20.81
CA ALA A 503 -6.32 -19.75 -21.29
C ALA A 503 -6.37 -21.11 -22.01
N ASN A 504 -5.42 -21.36 -22.93
CA ASN A 504 -5.35 -22.62 -23.68
C ASN A 504 -5.06 -23.84 -22.77
N LYS A 505 -4.27 -23.65 -21.70
CA LYS A 505 -4.02 -24.69 -20.71
C LYS A 505 -5.28 -24.98 -19.90
N GLN A 506 -5.99 -23.94 -19.48
CA GLN A 506 -7.24 -24.09 -18.73
C GLN A 506 -8.34 -24.76 -19.55
N ILE A 507 -8.43 -24.50 -20.86
CA ILE A 507 -9.31 -25.25 -21.78
C ILE A 507 -8.99 -26.75 -21.76
N ALA A 508 -7.71 -27.12 -21.83
CA ALA A 508 -7.30 -28.53 -21.78
C ALA A 508 -7.68 -29.18 -20.45
N VAL A 509 -7.47 -28.47 -19.33
CA VAL A 509 -7.88 -28.93 -17.98
C VAL A 509 -9.39 -29.14 -17.91
N CYS A 510 -10.19 -28.19 -18.39
CA CYS A 510 -11.65 -28.31 -18.42
C CYS A 510 -12.09 -29.53 -19.24
N LYS A 511 -11.53 -29.74 -20.43
CA LYS A 511 -11.84 -30.90 -21.28
C LYS A 511 -11.52 -32.23 -20.59
N GLN A 512 -10.37 -32.30 -19.93
CA GLN A 512 -9.98 -33.49 -19.17
C GLN A 512 -10.93 -33.76 -18.00
N LYS A 513 -11.31 -32.72 -17.25
CA LYS A 513 -12.25 -32.82 -16.12
C LYS A 513 -13.65 -33.23 -16.58
N ILE A 514 -14.14 -32.72 -17.71
CA ILE A 514 -15.41 -33.16 -18.31
C ILE A 514 -15.35 -34.65 -18.62
N GLU A 515 -14.26 -35.13 -19.23
CA GLU A 515 -14.12 -36.55 -19.57
C GLU A 515 -14.11 -37.44 -18.30
N GLN A 516 -13.39 -37.01 -17.25
CA GLN A 516 -13.38 -37.70 -15.96
C GLN A 516 -14.77 -37.77 -15.32
N LEU A 517 -15.54 -36.69 -15.37
CA LEU A 517 -16.91 -36.65 -14.85
C LEU A 517 -17.84 -37.59 -15.63
N LYS A 518 -17.73 -37.62 -16.96
CA LYS A 518 -18.52 -38.53 -17.81
C LYS A 518 -18.21 -40.00 -17.53
N ILE A 519 -16.94 -40.34 -17.35
CA ILE A 519 -16.52 -41.70 -16.97
C ILE A 519 -17.12 -42.07 -15.60
N LYS A 520 -17.05 -41.16 -14.62
CA LYS A 520 -17.61 -41.39 -13.29
C LYS A 520 -19.13 -41.57 -13.32
N GLU A 521 -19.87 -40.74 -14.06
CA GLU A 521 -21.32 -40.89 -14.23
C GLU A 521 -21.70 -42.25 -14.84
N GLU A 522 -20.91 -42.73 -15.81
CA GLU A 522 -21.07 -44.04 -16.43
C GLU A 522 -20.77 -45.19 -15.44
N GLU A 523 -19.68 -45.09 -14.68
CA GLU A 523 -19.33 -46.05 -13.63
C GLU A 523 -20.40 -46.14 -12.53
N ASP A 524 -20.88 -44.99 -12.05
CA ASP A 524 -21.94 -44.91 -11.06
C ASP A 524 -23.25 -45.50 -11.59
N ARG A 525 -23.58 -45.29 -12.88
CA ARG A 525 -24.73 -45.92 -13.54
C ARG A 525 -24.59 -47.44 -13.59
N LEU A 526 -23.45 -47.94 -14.07
CA LEU A 526 -23.18 -49.38 -14.14
C LEU A 526 -23.16 -50.03 -12.75
N GLU A 527 -22.66 -49.33 -11.73
CA GLU A 527 -22.68 -49.83 -10.36
C GLU A 527 -24.11 -49.84 -9.78
N ALA A 528 -24.91 -48.81 -10.04
CA ALA A 528 -26.34 -48.79 -9.68
C ALA A 528 -27.09 -49.97 -10.34
N GLU A 529 -26.88 -50.21 -11.63
CA GLU A 529 -27.42 -51.37 -12.35
C GLU A 529 -26.96 -52.69 -11.71
N ARG A 530 -25.66 -52.87 -11.43
CA ARG A 530 -25.14 -54.06 -10.73
C ARG A 530 -25.75 -54.22 -9.33
N ARG A 531 -25.96 -53.13 -8.58
CA ARG A 531 -26.60 -53.15 -7.25
C ARG A 531 -28.07 -53.57 -7.37
N THR A 532 -28.81 -53.06 -8.35
CA THR A 532 -30.19 -53.49 -8.61
C THR A 532 -30.29 -54.95 -9.03
N GLU A 533 -29.37 -55.43 -9.88
CA GLU A 533 -29.31 -56.81 -10.32
C GLU A 533 -28.91 -57.77 -9.19
N LYS A 534 -27.92 -57.40 -8.36
CA LYS A 534 -27.59 -58.15 -7.14
C LYS A 534 -28.78 -58.25 -6.19
N ARG A 535 -29.52 -57.15 -5.98
CA ARG A 535 -30.76 -57.14 -5.18
C ARG A 535 -31.81 -58.07 -5.78
N ARG A 536 -31.93 -58.15 -7.11
CA ARG A 536 -32.85 -59.08 -7.81
C ARG A 536 -32.45 -60.54 -7.57
N ILE A 537 -31.18 -60.89 -7.79
CA ILE A 537 -30.64 -62.24 -7.59
C ILE A 537 -30.76 -62.67 -6.12
N GLU A 538 -30.50 -61.77 -5.17
CA GLU A 538 -30.59 -62.05 -3.75
C GLU A 538 -32.05 -62.27 -3.30
N LYS A 539 -33.01 -61.48 -3.81
CA LYS A 539 -34.45 -61.74 -3.66
C LYS A 539 -34.86 -63.10 -4.22
N GLU A 540 -34.32 -63.51 -5.37
CA GLU A 540 -34.60 -64.84 -5.93
C GLU A 540 -33.95 -65.98 -5.12
N LYS A 541 -32.72 -65.80 -4.66
CA LYS A 541 -32.02 -66.78 -3.81
C LYS A 541 -32.70 -66.93 -2.46
N THR A 542 -33.09 -65.83 -1.80
CA THR A 542 -33.86 -65.87 -0.55
C THR A 542 -35.22 -66.53 -0.76
N LYS A 543 -35.94 -66.24 -1.86
CA LYS A 543 -37.18 -66.96 -2.22
C LYS A 543 -36.96 -68.47 -2.37
N LYS A 544 -35.90 -68.90 -3.07
CA LYS A 544 -35.54 -70.33 -3.24
C LYS A 544 -35.09 -70.99 -1.93
N LYS A 545 -34.34 -70.27 -1.08
CA LYS A 545 -33.85 -70.74 0.23
C LYS A 545 -35.00 -70.84 1.24
N TYR A 546 -35.93 -69.88 1.23
CA TYR A 546 -37.18 -69.89 1.99
C TYR A 546 -38.07 -71.09 1.61
N ILE A 547 -38.25 -71.36 0.31
CA ILE A 547 -38.98 -72.55 -0.18
C ILE A 547 -38.29 -73.87 0.26
N ARG A 548 -36.95 -73.92 0.35
CA ARG A 548 -36.21 -75.09 0.84
C ARG A 548 -36.31 -75.27 2.36
N ILE A 549 -36.14 -74.20 3.13
CA ILE A 549 -36.20 -74.22 4.59
C ILE A 549 -37.62 -74.52 5.09
N ALA A 550 -38.65 -73.98 4.42
CA ALA A 550 -40.06 -74.27 4.69
C ALA A 550 -40.44 -75.76 4.46
N LYS A 551 -39.64 -76.53 3.70
CA LYS A 551 -39.88 -77.96 3.44
C LYS A 551 -39.16 -78.92 4.41
N ILE A 552 -38.14 -78.48 5.15
CA ILE A 552 -37.25 -79.38 5.94
C ILE A 552 -37.15 -79.00 7.44
N GLY A 553 -37.44 -77.75 7.82
CA GLY A 553 -37.18 -77.25 9.19
C GLY A 553 -38.38 -76.68 9.94
N GLY A 554 -39.60 -77.11 9.61
CA GLY A 554 -40.86 -76.52 10.11
C GLY A 554 -41.00 -76.40 11.64
N PRO A 555 -40.61 -77.40 12.47
CA PRO A 555 -40.88 -77.32 13.92
C PRO A 555 -39.78 -76.68 14.78
N ILE A 556 -38.50 -76.73 14.38
CA ILE A 556 -37.37 -76.35 15.27
C ILE A 556 -36.91 -74.90 15.05
N LEU A 557 -37.06 -74.37 13.82
CA LEU A 557 -36.68 -72.99 13.50
C LEU A 557 -37.65 -71.94 14.05
N ALA A 558 -38.92 -72.33 14.27
CA ALA A 558 -39.94 -71.46 14.85
C ALA A 558 -39.63 -71.06 16.31
N VAL A 559 -39.08 -71.98 17.11
CA VAL A 559 -38.80 -71.74 18.53
C VAL A 559 -37.60 -70.79 18.73
N VAL A 560 -36.56 -70.90 17.88
CA VAL A 560 -35.37 -70.04 17.94
C VAL A 560 -35.66 -68.64 17.40
N ILE A 561 -36.49 -68.52 16.36
CA ILE A 561 -36.93 -67.21 15.84
C ILE A 561 -37.84 -66.53 16.86
N VAL A 562 -38.75 -67.25 17.52
CA VAL A 562 -39.57 -66.69 18.61
C VAL A 562 -38.71 -66.24 19.78
N PHE A 563 -37.67 -66.99 20.16
CA PHE A 563 -36.75 -66.56 21.23
C PHE A 563 -35.91 -65.33 20.86
N ILE A 564 -35.39 -65.25 19.63
CA ILE A 564 -34.62 -64.06 19.17
C ILE A 564 -35.54 -62.84 19.03
N ILE A 565 -36.77 -63.03 18.55
CA ILE A 565 -37.78 -61.96 18.52
C ILE A 565 -38.09 -61.52 19.95
N ILE A 566 -38.35 -62.43 20.90
CA ILE A 566 -38.61 -62.08 22.30
C ILE A 566 -37.39 -61.39 22.94
N LEU A 567 -36.17 -61.84 22.65
CA LEU A 567 -34.94 -61.25 23.17
C LEU A 567 -34.81 -59.79 22.72
N ASN A 568 -35.00 -59.52 21.43
CA ASN A 568 -34.81 -58.18 20.85
C ASN A 568 -36.03 -57.26 20.99
N THR A 569 -37.24 -57.79 21.08
CA THR A 569 -38.48 -56.98 21.16
C THR A 569 -39.02 -56.83 22.58
N VAL A 570 -38.63 -57.71 23.51
CA VAL A 570 -39.14 -57.70 24.89
C VAL A 570 -38.02 -57.62 25.92
N ILE A 571 -36.99 -58.49 25.84
CA ILE A 571 -36.01 -58.59 26.93
C ILE A 571 -35.03 -57.41 26.94
N ILE A 572 -34.37 -57.11 25.82
CA ILE A 572 -33.41 -56.01 25.71
C ILE A 572 -34.10 -54.65 25.96
N PRO A 573 -35.24 -54.32 25.32
CA PRO A 573 -35.92 -53.05 25.57
C PRO A 573 -36.44 -52.92 27.00
N LYS A 574 -36.90 -54.02 27.62
CA LYS A 574 -37.35 -53.99 29.03
C LYS A 574 -36.20 -53.81 30.01
N GLN A 575 -35.01 -54.32 29.68
CA GLN A 575 -33.81 -54.14 30.49
C GLN A 575 -33.29 -52.69 30.39
N GLU A 576 -33.22 -52.12 29.19
CA GLU A 576 -32.91 -50.70 28.96
C GLU A 576 -33.93 -49.77 29.62
N TYR A 577 -35.23 -50.04 29.46
CA TYR A 577 -36.30 -49.31 30.14
C TYR A 577 -36.20 -49.43 31.66
N SER A 578 -35.89 -50.62 32.20
CA SER A 578 -35.72 -50.79 33.66
C SER A 578 -34.54 -49.99 34.22
N LEU A 579 -33.46 -49.85 33.45
CA LEU A 579 -32.30 -49.02 33.81
C LEU A 579 -32.66 -47.53 33.78
N LEU A 580 -33.39 -47.08 32.74
CA LEU A 580 -33.88 -45.71 32.65
C LEU A 580 -34.84 -45.36 33.81
N VAL A 581 -35.78 -46.26 34.15
CA VAL A 581 -36.71 -46.06 35.28
C VAL A 581 -35.97 -46.02 36.61
N ALA A 582 -34.95 -46.87 36.81
CA ALA A 582 -34.15 -46.88 38.03
C ALA A 582 -33.32 -45.60 38.19
N GLN A 583 -32.85 -45.01 37.10
CA GLN A 583 -31.98 -43.84 37.12
C GLN A 583 -32.74 -42.50 37.12
N TYR A 584 -33.82 -42.38 36.36
CA TYR A 584 -34.50 -41.11 36.10
C TYR A 584 -35.99 -41.10 36.49
N GLY A 585 -36.51 -42.20 37.03
CA GLY A 585 -37.91 -42.34 37.38
C GLY A 585 -38.80 -42.70 36.18
N LYS A 586 -40.00 -43.20 36.48
CA LYS A 586 -40.90 -43.79 35.47
C LYS A 586 -41.37 -42.77 34.42
N GLU A 587 -41.67 -41.54 34.85
CA GLU A 587 -42.24 -40.52 33.97
C GLU A 587 -41.25 -40.09 32.88
N SER A 588 -40.00 -39.77 33.24
CA SER A 588 -38.96 -39.38 32.28
C SER A 588 -38.56 -40.56 31.38
N ALA A 589 -38.51 -41.79 31.90
CA ALA A 589 -38.26 -42.99 31.11
C ALA A 589 -39.38 -43.26 30.07
N ASP A 590 -40.65 -43.08 30.43
CA ASP A 590 -41.79 -43.24 29.52
C ASP A 590 -41.78 -42.22 28.37
N LYS A 591 -41.28 -41.00 28.63
CA LYS A 591 -41.08 -39.96 27.60
C LYS A 591 -39.89 -40.28 26.71
N LEU A 592 -38.74 -40.62 27.29
CA LEU A 592 -37.50 -40.89 26.57
C LEU A 592 -37.61 -42.06 25.58
N VAL A 593 -38.35 -43.12 25.91
CA VAL A 593 -38.49 -44.29 25.01
C VAL A 593 -39.37 -43.98 23.78
N LYS A 594 -40.15 -42.90 23.80
CA LYS A 594 -41.04 -42.51 22.70
C LYS A 594 -40.45 -41.46 21.76
N ILE A 595 -39.29 -40.92 22.10
CA ILE A 595 -38.65 -39.82 21.36
C ILE A 595 -37.37 -40.36 20.73
N ASP A 596 -37.30 -40.38 19.41
CA ASP A 596 -36.11 -40.74 18.65
C ASP A 596 -35.39 -39.49 18.11
N VAL A 597 -34.11 -39.66 17.76
CA VAL A 597 -33.36 -38.60 17.08
C VAL A 597 -33.98 -38.35 15.72
N GLY A 598 -34.26 -37.08 15.40
CA GLY A 598 -35.00 -36.64 14.23
C GLY A 598 -36.48 -36.39 14.46
N ASP A 599 -37.04 -36.78 15.61
CA ASP A 599 -38.43 -36.46 15.96
C ASP A 599 -38.61 -34.95 16.24
N THR A 600 -39.84 -34.49 16.06
CA THR A 600 -40.26 -33.14 16.44
C THR A 600 -40.70 -33.11 17.91
N TYR A 601 -40.26 -32.11 18.65
CA TYR A 601 -40.59 -31.85 20.05
C TYR A 601 -41.07 -30.42 20.23
N THR A 602 -42.14 -30.18 20.98
CA THR A 602 -42.68 -28.84 21.22
C THR A 602 -42.27 -28.34 22.61
N PHE A 603 -41.66 -27.15 22.69
CA PHE A 603 -41.18 -26.58 23.96
C PHE A 603 -41.04 -25.05 23.87
N GLY A 604 -41.62 -24.31 24.82
CA GLY A 604 -41.68 -22.85 24.75
C GLY A 604 -42.59 -22.30 23.64
N THR A 605 -42.72 -20.98 23.61
CA THR A 605 -43.56 -20.23 22.66
C THR A 605 -42.85 -18.96 22.19
N TYR A 606 -42.87 -18.67 20.90
CA TYR A 606 -42.28 -17.45 20.31
C TYR A 606 -43.18 -16.93 19.18
N GLU A 607 -43.08 -15.63 18.90
CA GLU A 607 -43.79 -15.03 17.76
C GLU A 607 -43.22 -15.58 16.44
N GLN A 608 -44.07 -16.15 15.58
CA GLN A 608 -43.63 -16.78 14.33
C GLN A 608 -44.43 -16.34 13.11
N ASP A 609 -45.70 -15.93 13.26
CA ASP A 609 -46.56 -15.53 12.13
C ASP A 609 -46.60 -14.00 11.91
N ASN A 610 -45.90 -13.22 12.75
CA ASN A 610 -45.86 -11.76 12.73
C ASN A 610 -47.23 -11.10 13.02
N ASN A 611 -48.12 -11.79 13.72
CA ASN A 611 -49.41 -11.31 14.16
C ASN A 611 -49.52 -11.28 15.69
N PHE A 612 -48.90 -10.29 16.33
CA PHE A 612 -48.93 -10.07 17.78
C PHE A 612 -50.32 -10.04 18.47
N SER A 613 -51.42 -10.03 17.73
CA SER A 613 -52.79 -10.07 18.28
C SER A 613 -53.29 -11.49 18.63
N ASN A 614 -52.71 -12.55 18.05
CA ASN A 614 -53.10 -13.94 18.31
C ASN A 614 -52.29 -14.58 19.46
N GLY A 615 -51.19 -13.94 19.86
CA GLY A 615 -50.26 -14.43 20.88
C GLY A 615 -49.24 -15.42 20.30
N LYS A 616 -48.14 -15.64 21.02
CA LYS A 616 -46.99 -16.42 20.57
C LYS A 616 -47.35 -17.87 20.21
N GLU A 617 -46.80 -18.38 19.10
CA GLU A 617 -46.92 -19.76 18.67
C GLU A 617 -45.97 -20.70 19.43
N ALA A 618 -46.37 -21.96 19.58
CA ALA A 618 -45.49 -22.98 20.14
C ALA A 618 -44.27 -23.21 19.24
N ILE A 619 -43.09 -23.35 19.83
CA ILE A 619 -41.86 -23.60 19.08
C ILE A 619 -41.74 -25.11 18.85
N GLU A 620 -41.63 -25.50 17.58
CA GLU A 620 -41.28 -26.85 17.18
C GLU A 620 -39.75 -27.00 17.06
N TRP A 621 -39.25 -28.09 17.62
CA TRP A 621 -37.82 -28.40 17.69
C TRP A 621 -37.54 -29.76 17.07
N ILE A 622 -36.38 -29.93 16.46
CA ILE A 622 -35.85 -31.21 16.01
C ILE A 622 -34.91 -31.78 17.08
N VAL A 623 -35.10 -33.04 17.45
CA VAL A 623 -34.22 -33.76 18.39
C VAL A 623 -32.92 -34.15 17.68
N LEU A 624 -31.81 -33.50 18.02
CA LEU A 624 -30.50 -33.77 17.41
C LEU A 624 -29.71 -34.87 18.13
N ALA A 625 -29.86 -34.99 19.45
CA ALA A 625 -29.16 -35.99 20.25
C ALA A 625 -29.90 -36.30 21.55
N LYS A 626 -29.61 -37.48 22.09
CA LYS A 626 -30.07 -37.93 23.41
C LYS A 626 -28.85 -38.30 24.24
N ASP A 627 -28.77 -37.78 25.45
CA ASP A 627 -27.74 -38.17 26.42
C ASP A 627 -28.38 -38.33 27.80
N GLY A 628 -28.50 -39.58 28.27
CA GLY A 628 -29.24 -39.89 29.49
C GLY A 628 -30.71 -39.44 29.43
N ASN A 629 -31.08 -38.52 30.32
CA ASN A 629 -32.41 -37.89 30.35
C ASN A 629 -32.46 -36.51 29.68
N GLU A 630 -31.40 -36.10 29.00
CA GLU A 630 -31.34 -34.83 28.31
C GLU A 630 -31.52 -34.99 26.80
N LEU A 631 -32.20 -34.02 26.19
CA LEU A 631 -32.37 -33.89 24.75
C LEU A 631 -31.66 -32.65 24.25
N LEU A 632 -30.85 -32.80 23.20
CA LEU A 632 -30.38 -31.66 22.41
C LEU A 632 -31.43 -31.35 21.34
N LEU A 633 -31.97 -30.15 21.40
CA LEU A 633 -32.99 -29.65 20.50
C LEU A 633 -32.43 -28.50 19.66
N ILE A 634 -32.87 -28.39 18.41
CA ILE A 634 -32.69 -27.20 17.56
C ILE A 634 -34.05 -26.78 17.00
N SER A 635 -34.33 -25.49 16.88
CA SER A 635 -35.60 -25.05 16.32
C SER A 635 -35.78 -25.61 14.90
N ASP A 636 -36.99 -26.02 14.55
CA ASP A 636 -37.29 -26.54 13.20
C ASP A 636 -37.05 -25.45 12.14
N LYS A 637 -37.57 -24.24 12.43
CA LYS A 637 -37.45 -23.03 11.62
C LYS A 637 -36.47 -22.02 12.21
N ALA A 638 -36.02 -21.07 11.38
CA ALA A 638 -35.33 -19.88 11.86
C ALA A 638 -36.35 -18.91 12.46
N LEU A 639 -36.23 -18.66 13.77
CA LEU A 639 -37.27 -18.01 14.55
C LEU A 639 -37.21 -16.48 14.50
N ASP A 640 -36.04 -15.91 14.25
CA ASP A 640 -35.79 -14.46 14.24
C ASP A 640 -34.64 -14.12 13.28
N CYS A 641 -34.39 -12.84 13.02
CA CYS A 641 -33.24 -12.33 12.27
C CYS A 641 -32.52 -11.28 13.12
N GLN A 642 -31.43 -11.68 13.78
CA GLN A 642 -30.61 -10.81 14.61
C GLN A 642 -29.18 -10.79 14.11
N PRO A 643 -28.51 -9.62 14.04
CA PRO A 643 -27.12 -9.55 13.63
C PRO A 643 -26.24 -10.31 14.62
N TYR A 644 -25.20 -10.97 14.11
CA TYR A 644 -24.22 -11.65 14.95
C TYR A 644 -23.63 -10.70 16.00
N ASN A 645 -23.30 -9.47 15.59
CA ASN A 645 -22.89 -8.39 16.49
C ASN A 645 -23.46 -7.03 16.06
N LYS A 646 -24.04 -6.28 17.00
CA LYS A 646 -24.68 -4.97 16.73
C LYS A 646 -23.71 -3.91 16.20
N SER A 647 -22.43 -3.99 16.56
CA SER A 647 -21.39 -3.07 16.07
C SER A 647 -20.47 -3.77 15.09
N TRP A 648 -20.09 -3.07 14.02
CA TRP A 648 -19.02 -3.54 13.15
C TRP A 648 -17.68 -3.56 13.90
N GLY A 649 -16.97 -4.69 13.85
CA GLY A 649 -15.65 -4.84 14.42
C GLY A 649 -15.37 -6.28 14.89
N ASP A 650 -14.12 -6.50 15.29
CA ASP A 650 -13.64 -7.80 15.77
C ASP A 650 -14.46 -8.31 16.96
N VAL A 651 -15.01 -9.51 16.82
CA VAL A 651 -15.89 -10.11 17.82
C VAL A 651 -15.71 -11.63 17.88
N THR A 652 -16.01 -12.22 19.03
CA THR A 652 -16.03 -13.68 19.23
C THR A 652 -17.42 -14.11 19.71
N TRP A 653 -17.71 -15.42 19.72
CA TRP A 653 -18.98 -15.91 20.29
C TRP A 653 -19.17 -15.42 21.73
N GLU A 654 -18.11 -15.46 22.53
CA GLU A 654 -18.10 -15.02 23.93
C GLU A 654 -18.60 -13.58 24.11
N THR A 655 -18.19 -12.67 23.22
CA THR A 655 -18.41 -11.23 23.35
C THR A 655 -19.50 -10.68 22.43
N CYS A 656 -20.06 -11.48 21.53
CA CYS A 656 -21.06 -11.03 20.55
C CYS A 656 -22.42 -10.68 21.19
N SER A 657 -23.11 -9.71 20.59
CA SER A 657 -24.45 -9.32 21.07
C SER A 657 -25.50 -10.39 20.87
N LEU A 658 -25.37 -11.27 19.87
CA LEU A 658 -26.32 -12.35 19.61
C LEU A 658 -26.38 -13.36 20.75
N ARG A 659 -25.22 -13.79 21.27
CA ARG A 659 -25.14 -14.71 22.42
C ARG A 659 -25.84 -14.11 23.65
N LYS A 660 -25.64 -12.80 23.87
CA LYS A 660 -26.28 -12.08 24.98
C LYS A 660 -27.81 -12.06 24.82
N TRP A 661 -28.31 -11.74 23.62
CA TRP A 661 -29.73 -11.76 23.31
C TRP A 661 -30.34 -13.17 23.49
N LEU A 662 -29.66 -14.21 23.00
CA LEU A 662 -30.12 -15.61 23.14
C LEU A 662 -30.28 -16.05 24.60
N ASN A 663 -29.33 -15.67 25.46
CA ASN A 663 -29.32 -16.07 26.88
C ASN A 663 -30.02 -15.06 27.81
N GLN A 664 -30.64 -14.02 27.26
CA GLN A 664 -31.41 -13.02 28.00
C GLN A 664 -32.78 -12.87 27.34
N ASP A 665 -32.91 -11.90 26.43
CA ASP A 665 -34.17 -11.50 25.81
C ASP A 665 -34.93 -12.69 25.19
N PHE A 666 -34.28 -13.50 24.35
CA PHE A 666 -34.92 -14.67 23.74
C PHE A 666 -35.32 -15.71 24.81
N LEU A 667 -34.41 -16.06 25.72
CA LEU A 667 -34.68 -17.03 26.77
C LEU A 667 -35.87 -16.60 27.66
N ASP A 668 -35.97 -15.31 27.98
CA ASP A 668 -37.03 -14.75 28.80
C ASP A 668 -38.36 -14.64 28.08
N VAL A 669 -38.33 -14.40 26.77
CA VAL A 669 -39.55 -14.31 25.94
C VAL A 669 -40.06 -15.69 25.55
N ALA A 670 -39.18 -16.63 25.24
CA ALA A 670 -39.52 -17.93 24.66
C ALA A 670 -39.99 -18.96 25.69
N PHE A 671 -39.54 -18.85 26.95
CA PHE A 671 -39.76 -19.88 27.96
C PHE A 671 -40.33 -19.31 29.26
N SER A 672 -41.26 -20.02 29.87
CA SER A 672 -41.70 -19.77 31.24
C SER A 672 -40.60 -20.13 32.25
N ASP A 673 -40.70 -19.66 33.49
CA ASP A 673 -39.71 -20.00 34.54
C ASP A 673 -39.58 -21.52 34.75
N SER A 674 -40.71 -22.24 34.71
CA SER A 674 -40.71 -23.71 34.81
C SER A 674 -40.05 -24.42 33.63
N GLU A 675 -40.03 -23.80 32.45
CA GLU A 675 -39.33 -24.32 31.28
C GLU A 675 -37.84 -23.96 31.32
N LYS A 676 -37.49 -22.75 31.78
CA LYS A 676 -36.09 -22.33 31.99
C LYS A 676 -35.36 -23.22 32.99
N ASP A 677 -36.07 -23.74 33.98
CA ASP A 677 -35.54 -24.71 34.96
C ASP A 677 -35.16 -26.04 34.31
N LYS A 678 -35.81 -26.41 33.20
CA LYS A 678 -35.49 -27.63 32.44
C LYS A 678 -34.35 -27.43 31.44
N ILE A 679 -34.02 -26.19 31.08
CA ILE A 679 -32.94 -25.90 30.12
C ILE A 679 -31.59 -25.96 30.85
N SER A 680 -30.73 -26.87 30.42
CA SER A 680 -29.41 -27.09 31.02
C SER A 680 -28.41 -26.04 30.56
N THR A 681 -27.58 -25.56 31.50
CA THR A 681 -26.42 -24.72 31.16
C THR A 681 -25.25 -25.61 30.76
N VAL A 682 -24.90 -25.60 29.47
CA VAL A 682 -23.88 -26.50 28.90
C VAL A 682 -22.60 -25.77 28.53
N ALA A 683 -21.48 -26.50 28.48
CA ALA A 683 -20.24 -25.96 27.94
C ALA A 683 -20.35 -25.87 26.41
N VAL A 684 -20.05 -24.70 25.86
CA VAL A 684 -20.04 -24.45 24.42
C VAL A 684 -18.59 -24.19 24.00
N PRO A 685 -17.89 -25.18 23.42
CA PRO A 685 -16.48 -25.06 23.08
C PRO A 685 -16.23 -24.02 21.98
N ALA A 686 -15.17 -23.22 22.15
CA ALA A 686 -14.68 -22.38 21.07
C ALA A 686 -13.96 -23.23 20.01
N THR A 687 -14.39 -23.12 18.76
CA THR A 687 -13.83 -23.89 17.65
C THR A 687 -13.48 -22.94 16.51
N ASN A 688 -12.18 -22.79 16.25
CA ASN A 688 -11.67 -21.93 15.18
C ASN A 688 -12.22 -22.36 13.81
N ASN A 689 -12.27 -21.41 12.89
CA ASN A 689 -12.64 -21.71 11.52
C ASN A 689 -11.64 -22.69 10.90
N GLN A 690 -12.10 -23.84 10.42
CA GLN A 690 -11.21 -24.89 9.88
C GLN A 690 -10.48 -24.48 8.60
N LYS A 691 -11.02 -23.53 7.83
CA LYS A 691 -10.47 -23.07 6.55
C LYS A 691 -9.58 -21.84 6.71
N TYR A 692 -10.00 -20.88 7.53
CA TYR A 692 -9.32 -19.59 7.69
C TYR A 692 -8.51 -19.49 8.99
N HIS A 693 -8.66 -20.45 9.90
CA HIS A 693 -8.01 -20.50 11.22
C HIS A 693 -8.29 -19.29 12.12
N THR A 694 -9.32 -18.50 11.81
CA THR A 694 -9.80 -17.37 12.60
C THR A 694 -10.14 -17.81 14.02
N ASN A 695 -9.73 -16.99 15.01
CA ASN A 695 -9.84 -17.31 16.42
C ASN A 695 -11.30 -17.25 16.89
N ALA A 696 -11.80 -18.34 17.49
CA ALA A 696 -13.16 -18.40 18.01
C ALA A 696 -13.34 -17.80 19.40
N GLY A 697 -12.26 -17.35 20.05
CA GLY A 697 -12.27 -16.83 21.41
C GLY A 697 -12.25 -17.95 22.46
N ASN A 698 -12.79 -17.70 23.64
CA ASN A 698 -12.85 -18.70 24.71
C ASN A 698 -14.15 -19.51 24.67
N SER A 699 -14.08 -20.73 25.22
CA SER A 699 -15.26 -21.56 25.47
C SER A 699 -16.18 -20.88 26.48
N THR A 700 -17.48 -21.04 26.32
CA THR A 700 -18.51 -20.38 27.13
C THR A 700 -19.41 -21.40 27.83
N ARG A 701 -20.32 -20.92 28.67
CA ARG A 701 -21.39 -21.72 29.28
C ARG A 701 -22.73 -21.04 29.02
N ASP A 702 -23.57 -21.70 28.23
CA ASP A 702 -24.79 -21.11 27.68
C ASP A 702 -25.98 -22.04 27.93
N LYS A 703 -27.18 -21.46 28.10
CA LYS A 703 -28.45 -22.19 28.10
C LYS A 703 -29.02 -22.30 26.69
N VAL A 704 -28.90 -21.22 25.92
CA VAL A 704 -29.32 -21.14 24.52
C VAL A 704 -28.11 -20.78 23.67
N PHE A 705 -27.86 -21.53 22.61
CA PHE A 705 -26.74 -21.31 21.69
C PHE A 705 -27.17 -21.57 20.25
N ILE A 706 -26.27 -21.32 19.30
CA ILE A 706 -26.39 -21.78 17.91
C ILE A 706 -25.23 -22.73 17.60
N LEU A 707 -25.41 -23.63 16.63
CA LEU A 707 -24.40 -24.65 16.33
C LEU A 707 -23.10 -24.03 15.78
N ASN A 708 -21.96 -24.71 15.97
CA ASN A 708 -20.76 -24.47 15.15
C ASN A 708 -20.77 -25.31 13.87
N ILE A 709 -19.74 -25.10 13.04
CA ILE A 709 -19.52 -25.86 11.79
C ILE A 709 -19.51 -27.38 12.03
N ASP A 710 -18.84 -27.84 13.10
CA ASP A 710 -18.68 -29.28 13.36
C ASP A 710 -19.98 -29.94 13.85
N GLU A 711 -20.73 -29.25 14.70
CA GLU A 711 -22.05 -29.66 15.17
C GLU A 711 -23.05 -29.68 14.01
N ALA A 712 -23.06 -28.65 13.17
CA ALA A 712 -23.91 -28.61 11.98
C ALA A 712 -23.61 -29.74 10.99
N LYS A 713 -22.34 -30.14 10.83
CA LYS A 713 -21.95 -31.31 10.02
C LYS A 713 -22.28 -32.63 10.71
N LYS A 714 -22.12 -32.70 12.03
CA LYS A 714 -22.36 -33.92 12.82
C LYS A 714 -23.85 -34.28 12.85
N TYR A 715 -24.71 -33.31 13.07
CA TYR A 715 -26.14 -33.54 13.27
C TYR A 715 -26.94 -33.50 11.97
N PHE A 716 -26.40 -32.91 10.90
CA PHE A 716 -27.02 -32.93 9.58
C PHE A 716 -26.04 -33.52 8.55
N GLU A 717 -26.32 -34.74 8.10
CA GLU A 717 -25.39 -35.49 7.24
C GLU A 717 -25.19 -34.85 5.85
N THR A 718 -26.19 -34.14 5.34
CA THR A 718 -26.21 -33.60 3.97
C THR A 718 -26.46 -32.10 3.97
N ASP A 719 -26.11 -31.42 2.87
CA ASP A 719 -26.51 -30.03 2.67
C ASP A 719 -28.04 -29.90 2.69
N GLU A 720 -28.75 -30.82 2.03
CA GLU A 720 -30.21 -30.81 2.01
C GLU A 720 -30.85 -30.90 3.40
N SER A 721 -30.30 -31.71 4.31
CA SER A 721 -30.82 -31.80 5.68
C SER A 721 -30.49 -30.56 6.54
N ARG A 722 -29.58 -29.68 6.12
CA ARG A 722 -29.29 -28.40 6.79
C ARG A 722 -30.18 -27.25 6.35
N ARG A 723 -30.93 -27.39 5.26
CA ARG A 723 -31.86 -26.35 4.79
C ARG A 723 -32.90 -26.06 5.86
N CYS A 724 -33.22 -24.78 6.04
CA CYS A 724 -34.13 -24.32 7.07
C CYS A 724 -35.05 -23.25 6.49
N ALA A 725 -36.34 -23.32 6.80
CA ALA A 725 -37.30 -22.29 6.45
C ALA A 725 -37.30 -21.19 7.53
N PRO A 726 -37.43 -19.90 7.16
CA PRO A 726 -37.68 -18.85 8.12
C PRO A 726 -39.15 -18.84 8.55
N THR A 727 -39.42 -18.30 9.73
CA THR A 727 -40.78 -17.90 10.14
C THR A 727 -41.17 -16.57 9.48
N ASP A 728 -42.46 -16.26 9.37
CA ASP A 728 -42.91 -14.97 8.83
C ASP A 728 -42.41 -13.80 9.69
N TYR A 729 -42.32 -14.02 11.00
CA TYR A 729 -41.69 -13.08 11.92
C TYR A 729 -40.21 -12.86 11.60
N ALA A 730 -39.41 -13.91 11.39
CA ALA A 730 -38.00 -13.76 11.00
C ALA A 730 -37.83 -12.98 9.69
N VAL A 731 -38.70 -13.23 8.69
CA VAL A 731 -38.71 -12.49 7.42
C VAL A 731 -39.02 -11.00 7.67
N SER A 732 -39.97 -10.70 8.56
CA SER A 732 -40.29 -9.32 8.96
C SER A 732 -39.12 -8.59 9.65
N GLN A 733 -38.24 -9.36 10.33
CA GLN A 733 -37.01 -8.86 10.95
C GLN A 733 -35.84 -8.76 9.95
N GLY A 734 -36.03 -9.17 8.70
CA GLY A 734 -35.04 -9.04 7.62
C GLY A 734 -34.37 -10.34 7.19
N ALA A 735 -34.84 -11.51 7.63
CA ALA A 735 -34.30 -12.79 7.16
C ALA A 735 -34.46 -12.92 5.65
N SER A 736 -33.39 -13.32 4.98
CA SER A 736 -33.37 -13.60 3.56
C SER A 736 -34.18 -14.86 3.23
N MET A 737 -34.78 -14.88 2.04
CA MET A 737 -35.56 -16.02 1.58
C MET A 737 -35.23 -16.32 0.12
N ASP A 738 -34.97 -17.59 -0.16
CA ASP A 738 -34.77 -18.12 -1.51
C ASP A 738 -35.83 -19.18 -1.82
N ASN A 739 -36.52 -18.98 -2.94
CA ASN A 739 -37.57 -19.88 -3.42
C ASN A 739 -37.05 -20.96 -4.39
N PHE A 740 -35.76 -20.94 -4.73
CA PHE A 740 -35.15 -21.92 -5.63
C PHE A 740 -34.78 -23.20 -4.87
N TYR A 741 -34.26 -23.07 -3.65
CA TYR A 741 -34.03 -24.19 -2.74
C TYR A 741 -35.19 -24.36 -1.76
N THR A 742 -35.59 -25.61 -1.53
CA THR A 742 -36.65 -25.95 -0.58
C THR A 742 -36.20 -26.94 0.49
N THR A 743 -36.86 -26.88 1.65
CA THR A 743 -36.81 -27.92 2.69
C THR A 743 -37.49 -29.21 2.19
N TYR A 744 -37.35 -30.32 2.92
CA TYR A 744 -38.12 -31.54 2.62
C TYR A 744 -39.64 -31.32 2.63
N GLY A 745 -40.11 -30.32 3.40
CA GLY A 745 -41.50 -29.86 3.44
C GLY A 745 -41.92 -28.94 2.28
N GLN A 746 -41.03 -28.72 1.30
CA GLN A 746 -41.26 -27.82 0.15
C GLN A 746 -41.40 -26.34 0.53
N GLU A 747 -40.87 -25.93 1.67
CA GLU A 747 -40.83 -24.52 2.09
C GLU A 747 -39.57 -23.83 1.56
N ALA A 748 -39.68 -22.54 1.25
CA ALA A 748 -38.55 -21.70 0.87
C ALA A 748 -37.50 -21.64 1.99
N THR A 749 -36.24 -21.44 1.62
CA THR A 749 -35.12 -21.55 2.56
C THR A 749 -34.53 -20.20 2.92
N THR A 750 -33.92 -20.10 4.10
CA THR A 750 -33.12 -18.96 4.57
C THR A 750 -31.68 -19.39 4.79
N CYS A 751 -30.74 -18.44 4.70
CA CYS A 751 -29.45 -18.60 5.35
C CYS A 751 -29.62 -18.56 6.88
N TRP A 752 -28.78 -19.26 7.65
CA TRP A 752 -28.83 -19.20 9.12
C TRP A 752 -27.45 -19.24 9.78
N LEU A 753 -27.32 -18.52 10.90
CA LEU A 753 -26.04 -18.25 11.56
C LEU A 753 -25.47 -19.47 12.30
N LEU A 754 -24.14 -19.58 12.27
CA LEU A 754 -23.33 -20.45 13.10
C LEU A 754 -22.42 -19.61 14.00
N ARG A 755 -22.11 -20.11 15.20
CA ARG A 755 -21.23 -19.41 16.17
C ARG A 755 -19.74 -19.45 15.81
N SER A 756 -19.36 -20.14 14.74
CA SER A 756 -17.98 -20.16 14.27
C SER A 756 -17.62 -18.83 13.59
N PRO A 757 -16.41 -18.28 13.80
CA PRO A 757 -15.95 -17.08 13.10
C PRO A 757 -15.78 -17.35 11.59
N GLY A 758 -15.95 -16.33 10.76
CA GLY A 758 -15.75 -16.37 9.30
C GLY A 758 -14.28 -16.24 8.90
N GLU A 759 -14.01 -15.70 7.71
CA GLU A 759 -12.64 -15.47 7.21
C GLU A 759 -11.88 -14.37 7.95
N SER A 760 -12.60 -13.47 8.61
CA SER A 760 -12.06 -12.43 9.48
C SER A 760 -12.86 -12.38 10.78
N GLN A 761 -12.29 -11.73 11.80
CA GLN A 761 -12.88 -11.66 13.14
C GLN A 761 -14.19 -10.85 13.20
N GLU A 762 -14.53 -10.12 12.13
CA GLU A 762 -15.75 -9.32 11.98
C GLU A 762 -16.91 -10.11 11.34
N LYS A 763 -16.67 -11.34 10.90
CA LYS A 763 -17.64 -12.18 10.17
C LYS A 763 -18.00 -13.42 10.95
N ALA A 764 -19.23 -13.90 10.78
CA ALA A 764 -19.71 -15.17 11.32
C ALA A 764 -20.08 -16.12 10.20
N THR A 765 -19.82 -17.42 10.41
CA THR A 765 -20.14 -18.46 9.44
C THR A 765 -21.65 -18.65 9.37
N SER A 766 -22.19 -19.04 8.22
CA SER A 766 -23.60 -19.39 8.07
C SER A 766 -23.78 -20.64 7.22
N VAL A 767 -24.97 -21.22 7.31
CA VAL A 767 -25.48 -22.19 6.34
C VAL A 767 -26.26 -21.43 5.28
N THR A 768 -26.01 -21.71 4.01
CA THR A 768 -26.64 -21.04 2.86
C THR A 768 -28.04 -21.58 2.57
N PHE A 769 -28.79 -20.95 1.67
CA PHE A 769 -30.07 -21.45 1.13
C PHE A 769 -29.99 -22.91 0.62
N ALA A 770 -28.86 -23.27 0.00
CA ALA A 770 -28.64 -24.63 -0.50
C ALA A 770 -28.38 -25.66 0.62
N GLY A 771 -28.07 -25.17 1.84
CA GLY A 771 -27.67 -25.95 3.01
C GLY A 771 -26.17 -26.19 3.15
N SER A 772 -25.36 -25.61 2.25
CA SER A 772 -23.90 -25.66 2.33
C SER A 772 -23.35 -24.68 3.37
N ILE A 773 -22.20 -24.99 3.97
CA ILE A 773 -21.56 -24.12 4.98
C ILE A 773 -20.69 -23.07 4.29
N ALA A 774 -21.02 -21.79 4.47
CA ALA A 774 -20.26 -20.66 3.96
C ALA A 774 -19.08 -20.31 4.89
N PHE A 775 -17.96 -21.01 4.76
CA PHE A 775 -16.78 -20.86 5.64
C PHE A 775 -16.24 -19.42 5.75
N SER A 776 -16.39 -18.57 4.72
CA SER A 776 -15.94 -17.17 4.77
C SER A 776 -16.81 -16.32 5.68
N GLY A 777 -18.04 -16.77 5.95
CA GLY A 777 -19.04 -16.04 6.69
C GLY A 777 -19.58 -14.81 5.96
N ASN A 778 -20.65 -14.28 6.51
CA ASN A 778 -21.24 -13.00 6.11
C ASN A 778 -20.85 -11.93 7.13
N SER A 779 -20.88 -10.67 6.69
CA SER A 779 -20.65 -9.51 7.55
C SER A 779 -21.61 -9.45 8.72
N GLY A 780 -21.19 -8.93 9.88
CA GLY A 780 -21.97 -8.89 11.14
C GLY A 780 -23.32 -8.14 11.11
N VAL A 781 -23.78 -7.65 9.95
CA VAL A 781 -25.11 -7.05 9.70
C VAL A 781 -25.86 -7.92 8.67
N SER A 782 -25.91 -9.24 8.90
CA SER A 782 -26.47 -10.18 7.93
C SER A 782 -27.98 -10.33 8.04
N ASP A 783 -28.59 -10.69 6.91
CA ASP A 783 -29.96 -11.15 6.68
C ASP A 783 -30.10 -12.67 6.95
N ASP A 784 -29.27 -13.20 7.86
CA ASP A 784 -29.26 -14.61 8.22
C ASP A 784 -30.22 -14.87 9.39
N GLY A 785 -31.03 -15.91 9.27
CA GLY A 785 -31.92 -16.35 10.33
C GLY A 785 -31.18 -16.93 11.55
N VAL A 786 -31.79 -16.80 12.71
CA VAL A 786 -31.32 -17.38 13.97
C VAL A 786 -32.04 -18.69 14.23
N ARG A 787 -31.25 -19.75 14.44
CA ARG A 787 -31.74 -21.10 14.71
C ARG A 787 -31.24 -21.58 16.07
N PRO A 788 -31.95 -21.27 17.18
CA PRO A 788 -31.51 -21.61 18.52
C PRO A 788 -31.44 -23.11 18.76
N ALA A 789 -30.52 -23.52 19.63
CA ALA A 789 -30.37 -24.86 20.15
C ALA A 789 -30.28 -24.84 21.69
N ILE A 790 -30.86 -25.86 22.32
CA ILE A 790 -30.95 -26.00 23.78
C ILE A 790 -30.78 -27.46 24.19
N TRP A 791 -30.22 -27.67 25.38
CA TRP A 791 -30.33 -28.95 26.07
C TRP A 791 -31.45 -28.87 27.10
N ILE A 792 -32.36 -29.83 27.11
CA ILE A 792 -33.43 -29.91 28.11
C ILE A 792 -33.39 -31.22 28.88
N SER A 793 -33.68 -31.16 30.18
CA SER A 793 -33.94 -32.31 31.04
C SER A 793 -35.43 -32.66 31.04
N LEU A 794 -35.78 -33.94 30.88
CA LEU A 794 -37.16 -34.44 30.78
C LEU A 794 -37.84 -34.81 32.09
#